data_AF-A0A6G4U1L4-F1
#
_entry.id   AF-A0A6G4U1L4-F1
#
_cell.length_a   1.000
_cell.length_b   1.000
_cell.length_c   1.000
_cell.angle_alpha   90.00
_cell.angle_beta   90.00
_cell.angle_gamma   90.00
#
_symmetry.space_group_name_H-M   'P 1'
#
loop_
_entity.id
_entity.type
_entity.pdbx_description
1 polymer ?
#
loop_
_entity_poly.entity_id
_entity_poly.type
_entity_poly.pdbx_seq_one_letter_code
_entity_poly.pdbx_strand_id
1 'polypeptide(L)'
;MCDTFLTTLSSPRGPSVPHHPPPVDRRRFLQLIGLAGAVTALPAALGGAAARAAGGADTPPDEIAATYHRVLLHHTKWSETQWDATKGHYTNKDFGFAVVLGNAVLLTHGSYDADVAGIDRETLKKRTLASIRHFAASNRLTGGTEWGRKLFFDTTFQSYFILAARLLWDDLDGTTRKNIDTITREQAAYTTSLGTGDDPDSGDWTPNGLKGRYIGDTALEEMGLYAQTLAPALAWAPDDPRAAAWSDGYGTWSRNEAGLPPADLANPARVDGVAVSENTAHNLYDTFIVENHESFGPHYQEELWRTSARNSIHFLTAQQPLPEVLTRQPNADPLWRTLLGVMSDAGEPLMPMVNDREHLYGRDVIPLAFLAQVAGDRAAARAEQELAERLEAYQKYPPEYRLAKFSGEPKYEPEARAEVAISYLLHVWAAAEGRQVQPLSRAELFAQASGVTDFGTGPGLVSHQSPAAWAGAVSKAGFVKFAWQPAHDDWLFRLSGGTPMFLPDTGAKVERRAVRAYGKVRDGFDGSATMLRLDSGYAGFTTLPTGAVVYASSGTGAGEGRLEVHNLTMPGVAGLDGSRTYRFEEGEATVRAQDASAEAKATGRVDRLTFDRTSVRHLRMLGVRPDPTYGYSLYAFEARADADGTDLARGKAATASSAESGRGAELAVDGDAATRWAVAKAERPRADSWLAVDLGDAQDIAEVTLRWEAAAGRGYRIQGSADGKDWTDLVTGPTPSARSRGGWLDIDGRAGVVVRGTEQPLAVYGDTIVLADGAAEPVVIEGFADASATALRAAARKAAPVAEQAEVRAALTDDHLSLFNLSGDQAATRIEVPQPGRELLVFEGEQTVSGEGTTYEARLEAGAAVLLPPRFKLSSPSGAALPAGLRVRVEDGARLRLSGASCRVRVEGQGHSTVASVRAGRETTVTVPGAVAYPHDDLALGRNVFPTSPLPDGMSDPAAAVDGDPATAWRPGRDGRLVVDLGAERQIRTVEGEWTTAGAPAATVEFSKDGIDYRDAGRLSGRGRTRTLDATGSARYVALRVDGTPDSGAKLMRLSVR
;
A
#
# COMPACT_ATOMS: atom_id res chain seq x y z
N MET A 1 -50.50 -21.18 3.12
CA MET A 1 -50.50 -22.60 2.76
C MET A 1 -49.30 -23.18 3.47
N CYS A 2 -49.36 -24.12 4.39
CA CYS A 2 -50.37 -25.03 4.96
C CYS A 2 -49.46 -25.89 5.90
N ASP A 3 -49.74 -26.27 7.14
CA ASP A 3 -50.97 -26.58 7.87
C ASP A 3 -50.63 -26.38 9.39
N THR A 4 -51.42 -25.73 10.26
CA THR A 4 -52.81 -25.98 10.71
C THR A 4 -52.95 -27.40 11.32
N PHE A 5 -53.33 -27.60 12.58
CA PHE A 5 -54.68 -27.52 13.15
C PHE A 5 -54.58 -27.70 14.70
N LEU A 6 -55.22 -26.86 15.55
CA LEU A 6 -56.65 -26.88 15.96
C LEU A 6 -56.96 -28.16 16.78
N THR A 7 -57.68 -28.20 17.91
CA THR A 7 -58.78 -27.36 18.42
C THR A 7 -59.21 -27.93 19.79
N THR A 8 -59.56 -27.07 20.77
CA THR A 8 -60.79 -27.11 21.62
C THR A 8 -61.13 -28.33 22.53
N LEU A 9 -61.99 -28.32 23.57
CA LEU A 9 -63.08 -27.48 24.15
C LEU A 9 -63.30 -28.12 25.56
N SER A 10 -63.48 -27.39 26.67
CA SER A 10 -64.78 -27.06 27.29
C SER A 10 -64.96 -27.54 28.75
N SER A 11 -65.02 -26.57 29.68
CA SER A 11 -66.19 -26.29 30.55
C SER A 11 -66.61 -27.29 31.69
N PRO A 12 -67.48 -26.93 32.66
CA PRO A 12 -67.11 -26.27 33.94
C PRO A 12 -67.90 -26.77 35.20
N ARG A 13 -67.85 -25.96 36.28
CA ARG A 13 -68.72 -25.88 37.50
C ARG A 13 -68.34 -26.83 38.64
N GLY A 14 -68.30 -26.45 39.92
CA GLY A 14 -68.65 -25.26 40.72
C GLY A 14 -68.49 -25.70 42.21
N PRO A 15 -69.22 -25.16 43.20
CA PRO A 15 -69.42 -23.77 43.60
C PRO A 15 -69.08 -23.54 45.11
N SER A 16 -69.54 -22.39 45.64
CA SER A 16 -69.81 -22.04 47.07
C SER A 16 -68.68 -21.48 47.98
N VAL A 17 -68.87 -20.19 48.28
CA VAL A 17 -68.46 -19.29 49.40
C VAL A 17 -68.86 -19.90 50.78
N PRO A 18 -68.47 -19.43 52.00
CA PRO A 18 -67.78 -18.19 52.42
C PRO A 18 -66.85 -18.26 53.69
N HIS A 19 -66.43 -17.08 54.20
CA HIS A 19 -65.93 -16.72 55.55
C HIS A 19 -64.41 -16.77 55.89
N HIS A 20 -63.92 -15.61 56.38
CA HIS A 20 -62.69 -15.34 57.14
C HIS A 20 -62.90 -15.59 58.67
N PRO A 21 -61.89 -15.42 59.56
CA PRO A 21 -60.58 -16.08 59.82
C PRO A 21 -60.56 -16.55 61.33
N PRO A 22 -59.51 -16.48 62.21
CA PRO A 22 -58.02 -16.48 62.21
C PRO A 22 -57.48 -17.57 63.23
N PRO A 23 -56.32 -17.56 63.95
CA PRO A 23 -55.30 -16.52 64.22
C PRO A 23 -53.79 -16.86 64.04
N VAL A 24 -53.07 -15.78 63.66
CA VAL A 24 -51.77 -15.25 64.14
C VAL A 24 -50.71 -16.25 64.65
N ASP A 25 -49.53 -16.28 63.98
CA ASP A 25 -48.32 -15.67 64.58
C ASP A 25 -47.22 -15.29 63.56
N ARG A 26 -46.49 -14.26 63.98
CA ARG A 26 -45.35 -13.53 63.45
C ARG A 26 -44.13 -14.42 63.19
N ARG A 27 -43.58 -14.36 61.98
CA ARG A 27 -42.32 -13.66 61.69
C ARG A 27 -41.85 -13.95 60.27
N ARG A 28 -41.70 -12.84 59.53
CA ARG A 28 -40.74 -12.55 58.47
C ARG A 28 -41.02 -13.14 57.08
N PHE A 29 -40.99 -12.37 55.99
CA PHE A 29 -40.91 -10.91 55.80
C PHE A 29 -41.02 -10.68 54.26
N LEU A 30 -42.03 -9.91 53.84
CA LEU A 30 -42.09 -8.91 52.75
C LEU A 30 -41.65 -9.25 51.30
N GLN A 31 -42.24 -8.79 50.19
CA GLN A 31 -43.48 -8.07 49.76
C GLN A 31 -43.37 -7.97 48.20
N LEU A 32 -44.26 -8.54 47.38
CA LEU A 32 -45.42 -7.97 46.63
C LEU A 32 -45.12 -6.79 45.65
N ILE A 33 -45.26 -6.96 44.31
CA ILE A 33 -46.43 -6.68 43.40
C ILE A 33 -46.74 -5.16 43.26
N GLY A 34 -47.03 -4.51 42.12
CA GLY A 34 -47.35 -4.89 40.74
C GLY A 34 -47.98 -3.70 39.97
N LEU A 35 -48.14 -3.89 38.67
CA LEU A 35 -48.77 -3.12 37.57
C LEU A 35 -49.83 -2.01 37.84
N ALA A 36 -49.69 -0.91 37.08
CA ALA A 36 -50.63 -0.33 36.06
C ALA A 36 -50.87 1.20 36.15
N GLY A 37 -50.83 1.90 35.00
CA GLY A 37 -51.55 3.17 34.79
C GLY A 37 -50.76 4.29 34.08
N ALA A 38 -51.21 4.65 32.86
CA ALA A 38 -50.72 5.78 32.08
C ALA A 38 -51.29 7.13 32.55
N VAL A 39 -50.47 8.20 32.63
CA VAL A 39 -50.82 9.62 32.39
C VAL A 39 -49.54 10.40 32.01
N THR A 40 -49.69 11.26 31.02
CA THR A 40 -48.78 12.30 30.51
C THR A 40 -48.24 13.27 31.56
N ALA A 41 -46.94 13.56 31.54
CA ALA A 41 -46.38 14.82 32.05
C ALA A 41 -45.07 15.17 31.29
N LEU A 42 -45.03 16.34 30.67
CA LEU A 42 -43.81 17.03 30.26
C LEU A 42 -42.91 17.28 31.49
N PRO A 43 -41.61 17.49 31.25
CA PRO A 43 -41.02 18.71 31.81
C PRO A 43 -40.20 19.48 30.77
N ALA A 44 -40.42 20.79 30.76
CA ALA A 44 -39.50 21.75 30.18
C ALA A 44 -38.41 22.12 31.19
N ALA A 45 -37.25 22.44 30.62
CA ALA A 45 -36.22 23.38 31.08
C ALA A 45 -35.08 22.92 32.00
N LEU A 46 -33.89 22.97 31.38
CA LEU A 46 -32.65 23.60 31.85
C LEU A 46 -31.97 23.03 33.10
N GLY A 47 -30.91 22.26 32.86
CA GLY A 47 -29.87 21.93 33.84
C GLY A 47 -28.72 21.20 33.14
N GLY A 48 -27.52 21.79 33.16
CA GLY A 48 -26.38 21.43 32.31
C GLY A 48 -26.04 19.95 32.23
N ALA A 49 -25.73 19.50 31.01
CA ALA A 49 -25.15 18.20 30.73
C ALA A 49 -23.78 18.10 31.44
N ALA A 50 -23.77 17.45 32.61
CA ALA A 50 -22.55 16.91 33.17
C ALA A 50 -22.21 15.63 32.39
N ALA A 51 -21.13 15.68 31.63
CA ALA A 51 -20.50 14.49 31.06
C ALA A 51 -20.25 13.49 32.19
N ARG A 52 -21.00 12.40 32.22
CA ARG A 52 -20.74 11.30 33.16
C ARG A 52 -19.57 10.53 32.57
N ALA A 53 -18.37 10.72 33.12
CA ALA A 53 -17.26 9.81 32.89
C ALA A 53 -17.74 8.40 33.29
N ALA A 54 -17.97 7.53 32.31
CA ALA A 54 -18.12 6.11 32.57
C ALA A 54 -16.82 5.67 33.26
N GLY A 55 -16.92 5.16 34.49
CA GLY A 55 -15.77 4.55 35.14
C GLY A 55 -15.28 3.42 34.24
N GLY A 56 -14.12 3.63 33.61
CA GLY A 56 -13.55 2.67 32.67
C GLY A 56 -13.34 1.33 33.37
N ALA A 57 -13.62 0.23 32.67
CA ALA A 57 -13.21 -1.08 33.13
C ALA A 57 -11.68 -1.08 33.31
N ASP A 58 -11.19 -1.66 34.41
CA ASP A 58 -9.75 -1.77 34.68
C ASP A 58 -9.02 -2.65 33.63
N THR A 59 -9.76 -3.35 32.77
CA THR A 59 -9.25 -4.27 31.77
C THR A 59 -9.60 -3.79 30.35
N PRO A 60 -8.63 -3.72 29.42
CA PRO A 60 -8.89 -3.48 28.00
C PRO A 60 -9.93 -4.47 27.42
N PRO A 61 -10.75 -4.04 26.45
CA PRO A 61 -11.86 -4.86 25.91
C PRO A 61 -11.41 -6.08 25.09
N ASP A 62 -10.23 -6.02 24.48
CA ASP A 62 -9.63 -7.09 23.68
C ASP A 62 -8.09 -6.94 23.63
N GLU A 63 -7.40 -7.87 22.97
CA GLU A 63 -5.94 -7.90 22.91
C GLU A 63 -5.32 -6.77 22.08
N ILE A 64 -6.02 -6.27 21.05
CA ILE A 64 -5.54 -5.13 20.24
C ILE A 64 -5.55 -3.87 21.12
N ALA A 65 -6.68 -3.61 21.79
CA ALA A 65 -6.78 -2.54 22.77
C ALA A 65 -5.79 -2.70 23.93
N ALA A 66 -5.53 -3.93 24.38
CA ALA A 66 -4.50 -4.19 25.39
C ALA A 66 -3.10 -3.83 24.89
N THR A 67 -2.79 -4.14 23.63
CA THR A 67 -1.53 -3.75 22.98
C THR A 67 -1.41 -2.23 22.89
N TYR A 68 -2.43 -1.52 22.39
CA TYR A 68 -2.43 -0.05 22.35
C TYR A 68 -2.22 0.57 23.74
N HIS A 69 -2.85 0.03 24.78
CA HIS A 69 -2.67 0.50 26.15
C HIS A 69 -1.23 0.32 26.66
N ARG A 70 -0.63 -0.87 26.46
CA ARG A 70 0.78 -1.14 26.81
C ARG A 70 1.74 -0.22 26.04
N VAL A 71 1.50 -0.05 24.74
CA VAL A 71 2.24 0.84 23.84
C VAL A 71 2.19 2.30 24.33
N LEU A 72 1.03 2.77 24.80
CA LEU A 72 0.90 4.10 25.43
C LEU A 72 1.67 4.21 26.74
N LEU A 73 1.62 3.18 27.60
CA LEU A 73 2.40 3.12 28.84
C LEU A 73 3.89 3.25 28.54
N HIS A 74 4.44 2.40 27.67
CA HIS A 74 5.84 2.43 27.27
C HIS A 74 6.27 3.78 26.65
N HIS A 75 5.44 4.34 25.76
CA HIS A 75 5.71 5.64 25.15
C HIS A 75 5.70 6.81 26.16
N THR A 76 5.18 6.61 27.37
CA THR A 76 5.23 7.66 28.42
C THR A 76 6.66 8.08 28.73
N LYS A 77 7.63 7.17 28.61
CA LYS A 77 9.07 7.49 28.77
C LYS A 77 9.56 8.52 27.74
N TRP A 78 9.04 8.48 26.51
CA TRP A 78 9.32 9.51 25.51
C TRP A 78 8.48 10.76 25.77
N SER A 79 7.18 10.66 26.09
CA SER A 79 6.36 11.86 26.28
C SER A 79 6.82 12.70 27.47
N GLU A 80 7.37 12.07 28.51
CA GLU A 80 7.96 12.79 29.64
C GLU A 80 9.24 13.55 29.29
N THR A 81 9.92 13.24 28.17
CA THR A 81 11.01 14.10 27.67
C THR A 81 10.49 15.43 27.13
N GLN A 82 9.19 15.55 26.88
CA GLN A 82 8.54 16.80 26.47
C GLN A 82 8.19 17.68 27.68
N TRP A 83 8.34 17.21 28.92
CA TRP A 83 8.05 18.00 30.11
C TRP A 83 9.14 19.05 30.36
N ASP A 84 8.78 20.34 30.34
CA ASP A 84 9.68 21.42 30.73
C ASP A 84 9.47 21.74 32.22
N ALA A 85 10.39 21.28 33.07
CA ALA A 85 10.31 21.50 34.52
C ALA A 85 10.41 22.98 34.91
N THR A 86 11.02 23.83 34.08
CA THR A 86 11.15 25.27 34.35
C THR A 86 9.83 25.98 34.07
N LYS A 87 9.13 25.57 33.02
CA LYS A 87 7.84 26.15 32.63
C LYS A 87 6.65 25.52 33.38
N GLY A 88 6.80 24.29 33.84
CA GLY A 88 5.74 23.57 34.56
C GLY A 88 4.63 23.04 33.65
N HIS A 89 4.93 22.79 32.38
CA HIS A 89 4.04 22.17 31.40
C HIS A 89 4.86 21.46 30.30
N TYR A 90 4.21 20.59 29.52
CA TYR A 90 4.82 20.03 28.31
C TYR A 90 5.10 21.11 27.26
N THR A 91 6.11 20.93 26.42
CA THR A 91 6.55 21.98 25.49
C THR A 91 5.58 22.23 24.34
N ASN A 92 5.54 23.46 23.81
CA ASN A 92 4.85 23.79 22.56
C ASN A 92 5.66 23.43 21.30
N LYS A 93 6.93 23.02 21.46
CA LYS A 93 7.74 22.64 20.30
C LYS A 93 7.13 21.40 19.66
N ASP A 94 6.88 21.46 18.36
CA ASP A 94 6.27 20.38 17.57
C ASP A 94 4.97 19.84 18.21
N PHE A 95 4.19 20.72 18.86
CA PHE A 95 2.98 20.36 19.60
C PHE A 95 3.19 19.30 20.69
N GLY A 96 4.37 19.28 21.33
CA GLY A 96 4.70 18.33 22.40
C GLY A 96 3.69 18.28 23.56
N PHE A 97 2.87 19.32 23.74
CA PHE A 97 1.79 19.34 24.73
C PHE A 97 0.60 18.45 24.37
N ALA A 98 0.43 18.04 23.11
CA ALA A 98 -0.67 17.19 22.67
C ALA A 98 -0.58 15.75 23.19
N VAL A 99 0.56 15.36 23.79
CA VAL A 99 0.74 14.06 24.48
C VAL A 99 -0.28 13.83 25.60
N VAL A 100 -0.96 14.89 26.04
CA VAL A 100 -2.01 14.86 27.06
C VAL A 100 -3.18 13.94 26.71
N LEU A 101 -3.48 13.67 25.44
CA LEU A 101 -4.57 12.73 25.10
C LEU A 101 -4.21 11.29 25.49
N GLY A 102 -3.01 10.82 25.12
CA GLY A 102 -2.54 9.51 25.55
C GLY A 102 -2.44 9.40 27.07
N ASN A 103 -2.02 10.49 27.74
CA ASN A 103 -2.00 10.53 29.21
C ASN A 103 -3.43 10.45 29.80
N ALA A 104 -4.38 11.19 29.22
CA ALA A 104 -5.77 11.17 29.67
C ALA A 104 -6.37 9.77 29.57
N VAL A 105 -6.12 9.04 28.48
CA VAL A 105 -6.53 7.63 28.34
C VAL A 105 -5.92 6.77 29.45
N LEU A 106 -4.60 6.82 29.67
CA LEU A 106 -3.94 6.06 30.75
C LEU A 106 -4.44 6.41 32.17
N LEU A 107 -4.89 7.65 32.36
CA LEU A 107 -5.38 8.13 33.65
C LEU A 107 -6.85 7.73 33.91
N THR A 108 -7.62 7.44 32.86
CA THR A 108 -9.07 7.21 32.93
C THR A 108 -9.49 5.78 32.57
N HIS A 109 -8.63 5.02 31.86
CA HIS A 109 -8.93 3.69 31.35
C HIS A 109 -7.78 2.70 31.57
N GLY A 110 -8.14 1.43 31.81
CA GLY A 110 -7.19 0.34 32.02
C GLY A 110 -6.35 0.48 33.30
N SER A 111 -5.53 -0.53 33.58
CA SER A 111 -4.61 -0.54 34.72
C SER A 111 -3.35 0.29 34.45
N TYR A 112 -2.97 1.18 35.36
CA TYR A 112 -1.75 1.98 35.24
C TYR A 112 -0.54 1.31 35.92
N ASP A 113 0.53 1.07 35.16
CA ASP A 113 1.81 0.56 35.66
C ASP A 113 2.88 1.66 35.65
N ALA A 114 3.30 2.09 36.85
CA ALA A 114 4.27 3.17 37.03
C ALA A 114 5.71 2.77 36.65
N ASP A 115 6.07 1.48 36.78
CA ASP A 115 7.41 0.99 36.46
C ASP A 115 7.60 0.95 34.94
N VAL A 116 6.55 0.53 34.22
CA VAL A 116 6.52 0.56 32.75
C VAL A 116 6.51 2.00 32.23
N ALA A 117 5.66 2.87 32.80
CA ALA A 117 5.54 4.26 32.38
C ALA A 117 6.78 5.12 32.72
N GLY A 118 7.56 4.71 33.73
CA GLY A 118 8.71 5.48 34.23
C GLY A 118 8.33 6.72 35.05
N ILE A 119 7.06 6.85 35.44
CA ILE A 119 6.51 7.96 36.22
C ILE A 119 5.28 7.49 37.00
N ASP A 120 5.12 7.95 38.24
CA ASP A 120 3.94 7.62 39.04
C ASP A 120 2.67 8.32 38.51
N ARG A 121 1.52 7.68 38.75
CA ARG A 121 0.22 8.10 38.20
C ARG A 121 -0.17 9.52 38.65
N GLU A 122 0.09 9.86 39.90
CA GLU A 122 -0.30 11.17 40.47
C GLU A 122 0.55 12.30 39.89
N THR A 123 1.85 12.08 39.71
CA THR A 123 2.72 13.04 39.03
C THR A 123 2.32 13.21 37.56
N LEU A 124 2.05 12.13 36.83
CA LEU A 124 1.56 12.20 35.45
C LEU A 124 0.24 13.00 35.36
N LYS A 125 -0.70 12.73 36.27
CA LYS A 125 -1.97 13.45 36.37
C LYS A 125 -1.74 14.95 36.60
N LYS A 126 -0.90 15.31 37.57
CA LYS A 126 -0.57 16.70 37.88
C LYS A 126 0.05 17.44 36.68
N ARG A 127 1.01 16.82 35.98
CA ARG A 127 1.68 17.39 34.79
C ARG A 127 0.71 17.58 33.62
N THR A 128 -0.15 16.59 33.40
CA THR A 128 -1.19 16.60 32.37
C THR A 128 -2.19 17.73 32.62
N LEU A 129 -2.75 17.84 33.83
CA LEU A 129 -3.69 18.91 34.19
C LEU A 129 -3.04 20.31 34.14
N ALA A 130 -1.78 20.44 34.55
CA ALA A 130 -1.04 21.70 34.45
C ALA A 130 -0.87 22.15 32.99
N SER A 131 -0.57 21.22 32.09
CA SER A 131 -0.42 21.50 30.67
C SER A 131 -1.76 21.85 30.03
N ILE A 132 -2.84 21.13 30.35
CA ILE A 132 -4.19 21.47 29.89
C ILE A 132 -4.58 22.87 30.35
N ARG A 133 -4.36 23.22 31.62
CA ARG A 133 -4.64 24.58 32.12
C ARG A 133 -3.88 25.66 31.36
N HIS A 134 -2.59 25.45 31.12
CA HIS A 134 -1.74 26.40 30.43
C HIS A 134 -2.19 26.62 28.97
N PHE A 135 -2.24 25.55 28.18
CA PHE A 135 -2.56 25.63 26.76
C PHE A 135 -4.02 26.00 26.50
N ALA A 136 -4.95 25.67 27.40
CA ALA A 136 -6.31 26.19 27.30
C ALA A 136 -6.36 27.72 27.48
N ALA A 137 -5.49 28.30 28.32
CA ALA A 137 -5.43 29.76 28.50
C ALA A 137 -4.61 30.47 27.41
N SER A 138 -3.56 29.82 26.88
CA SER A 138 -2.64 30.43 25.91
C SER A 138 -3.07 30.31 24.44
N ASN A 139 -4.19 29.62 24.16
CA ASN A 139 -4.79 29.55 22.83
C ASN A 139 -5.33 30.92 22.37
N ARG A 140 -5.20 31.21 21.07
CA ARG A 140 -5.72 32.44 20.43
C ARG A 140 -7.18 32.74 20.77
N LEU A 141 -8.04 31.72 20.73
CA LEU A 141 -9.49 31.89 20.90
C LEU A 141 -9.89 32.30 22.32
N THR A 142 -9.01 32.10 23.30
CA THR A 142 -9.20 32.49 24.70
C THR A 142 -8.43 33.77 25.06
N GLY A 143 -7.89 34.48 24.06
CA GLY A 143 -7.10 35.70 24.25
C GLY A 143 -5.59 35.47 24.44
N GLY A 144 -5.11 34.24 24.29
CA GLY A 144 -3.69 33.91 24.28
C GLY A 144 -3.04 34.15 22.92
N THR A 145 -1.74 33.86 22.80
CA THR A 145 -0.95 34.11 21.58
C THR A 145 -0.02 32.97 21.19
N GLU A 146 0.03 31.90 21.99
CA GLU A 146 1.03 30.84 21.86
C GLU A 146 0.71 29.84 20.75
N TRP A 147 -0.56 29.51 20.55
CA TRP A 147 -1.02 28.52 19.57
C TRP A 147 -2.50 28.72 19.17
N GLY A 148 -2.99 27.92 18.23
CA GLY A 148 -4.38 27.94 17.76
C GLY A 148 -4.65 29.03 16.71
N ARG A 149 -3.66 29.32 15.86
CA ARG A 149 -3.78 30.36 14.81
C ARG A 149 -4.27 29.80 13.49
N LYS A 150 -3.72 28.68 13.06
CA LYS A 150 -3.98 28.10 11.74
C LYS A 150 -5.14 27.12 11.79
N LEU A 151 -5.78 26.86 10.66
CA LEU A 151 -6.56 25.63 10.51
C LEU A 151 -5.62 24.44 10.38
N PHE A 152 -4.71 24.47 9.42
CA PHE A 152 -3.80 23.35 9.16
C PHE A 152 -2.80 23.17 10.32
N PHE A 153 -2.56 21.91 10.70
CA PHE A 153 -1.90 21.44 11.93
C PHE A 153 -2.56 21.82 13.26
N ASP A 154 -2.76 23.11 13.54
CA ASP A 154 -3.20 23.58 14.87
C ASP A 154 -4.54 22.94 15.29
N THR A 155 -5.50 22.79 14.37
CA THR A 155 -6.84 22.28 14.71
C THR A 155 -6.88 20.77 14.91
N THR A 156 -6.00 20.01 14.28
CA THR A 156 -5.77 18.59 14.59
C THR A 156 -5.33 18.43 16.04
N PHE A 157 -4.35 19.22 16.47
CA PHE A 157 -3.92 19.19 17.86
C PHE A 157 -4.96 19.78 18.83
N GLN A 158 -5.76 20.76 18.41
CA GLN A 158 -6.91 21.22 19.20
C GLN A 158 -7.95 20.11 19.41
N SER A 159 -8.25 19.30 18.39
CA SER A 159 -9.16 18.15 18.51
C SER A 159 -8.67 17.18 19.59
N TYR A 160 -7.40 16.77 19.53
CA TYR A 160 -6.80 15.91 20.55
C TYR A 160 -6.83 16.52 21.95
N PHE A 161 -6.50 17.82 22.02
CA PHE A 161 -6.45 18.56 23.27
C PHE A 161 -7.83 18.71 23.94
N ILE A 162 -8.86 19.02 23.15
CA ILE A 162 -10.25 19.09 23.61
C ILE A 162 -10.70 17.73 24.11
N LEU A 163 -10.40 16.65 23.37
CA LEU A 163 -10.77 15.30 23.78
C LEU A 163 -10.10 14.91 25.11
N ALA A 164 -8.80 15.21 25.27
CA ALA A 164 -8.07 14.99 26.52
C ALA A 164 -8.71 15.73 27.70
N ALA A 165 -9.08 17.00 27.49
CA ALA A 165 -9.75 17.81 28.51
C ALA A 165 -11.15 17.29 28.86
N ARG A 166 -11.89 16.73 27.89
CA ARG A 166 -13.21 16.12 28.10
C ARG A 166 -13.13 14.80 28.88
N LEU A 167 -12.09 13.99 28.64
CA LEU A 167 -11.85 12.78 29.44
C LEU A 167 -11.50 13.09 30.90
N LEU A 168 -10.82 14.21 31.15
CA LEU A 168 -10.43 14.67 32.48
C LEU A 168 -11.34 15.78 33.03
N TRP A 169 -12.55 15.94 32.49
CA TRP A 169 -13.39 17.13 32.69
C TRP A 169 -13.67 17.47 34.15
N ASP A 170 -13.87 16.44 34.98
CA ASP A 170 -14.20 16.59 36.40
C ASP A 170 -13.00 17.05 37.23
N ASP A 171 -11.76 16.81 36.76
CA ASP A 171 -10.52 17.25 37.41
C ASP A 171 -10.12 18.69 37.04
N LEU A 172 -10.79 19.32 36.07
CA LEU A 172 -10.47 20.67 35.61
C LEU A 172 -11.16 21.75 36.47
N ASP A 173 -10.46 22.88 36.68
CA ASP A 173 -11.07 24.05 37.31
C ASP A 173 -12.06 24.77 36.36
N GLY A 174 -12.94 25.59 36.94
CA GLY A 174 -14.01 26.26 36.18
C GLY A 174 -13.49 27.20 35.08
N THR A 175 -12.34 27.85 35.29
CA THR A 175 -11.71 28.71 34.28
C THR A 175 -11.21 27.89 33.10
N THR A 176 -10.54 26.77 33.38
CA THR A 176 -10.04 25.86 32.34
C THR A 176 -11.19 25.26 31.54
N ARG A 177 -12.25 24.78 32.20
CA ARG A 177 -13.46 24.29 31.51
C ARG A 177 -14.08 25.35 30.59
N LYS A 178 -14.21 26.59 31.08
CA LYS A 178 -14.69 27.71 30.25
C LYS A 178 -13.81 27.95 29.04
N ASN A 179 -12.49 27.89 29.19
CA ASN A 179 -11.56 28.06 28.08
C ASN A 179 -11.69 26.94 27.04
N ILE A 180 -11.84 25.68 27.47
CA ILE A 180 -12.08 24.55 26.55
C ILE A 180 -13.39 24.72 25.79
N ASP A 181 -14.47 25.13 26.46
CA ASP A 181 -15.76 25.41 25.80
C ASP A 181 -15.63 26.55 24.77
N THR A 182 -14.87 27.61 25.09
CA THR A 182 -14.58 28.72 24.17
C THR A 182 -13.79 28.23 22.95
N ILE A 183 -12.69 27.50 23.14
CA ILE A 183 -11.90 26.94 22.01
C ILE A 183 -12.81 26.09 21.12
N THR A 184 -13.62 25.21 21.72
CA THR A 184 -14.54 24.33 21.00
C THR A 184 -15.51 25.12 20.10
N ARG A 185 -16.21 26.12 20.66
CA ARG A 185 -17.25 26.86 19.92
C ARG A 185 -16.68 27.88 18.94
N GLU A 186 -15.65 28.60 19.35
CA GLU A 186 -15.11 29.71 18.54
C GLU A 186 -14.20 29.21 17.42
N GLN A 187 -13.60 28.02 17.55
CA GLN A 187 -12.91 27.39 16.42
C GLN A 187 -13.88 27.02 15.30
N ALA A 188 -15.01 26.39 15.65
CA ALA A 188 -16.05 26.05 14.67
C ALA A 188 -16.67 27.31 14.05
N ALA A 189 -16.94 28.34 14.86
CA ALA A 189 -17.42 29.62 14.36
C ALA A 189 -16.43 30.28 13.38
N TYR A 190 -15.13 30.20 13.67
CA TYR A 190 -14.10 30.69 12.77
C TYR A 190 -14.08 29.93 11.45
N THR A 191 -14.04 28.60 11.46
CA THR A 191 -14.06 27.81 10.21
C THR A 191 -15.33 28.07 9.40
N THR A 192 -16.51 28.11 10.03
CA THR A 192 -17.75 28.43 9.31
C THR A 192 -17.75 29.84 8.73
N SER A 193 -17.08 30.80 9.37
CA SER A 193 -16.97 32.17 8.84
C SER A 193 -16.14 32.28 7.56
N LEU A 194 -15.27 31.30 7.28
CA LEU A 194 -14.52 31.21 6.03
C LEU A 194 -15.41 30.76 4.85
N GLY A 195 -16.56 30.14 5.14
CA GLY A 195 -17.41 29.52 4.12
C GLY A 195 -16.62 28.43 3.37
N THR A 196 -16.42 28.63 2.07
CA THR A 196 -15.58 27.78 1.21
C THR A 196 -14.27 28.46 0.80
N GLY A 197 -13.90 29.55 1.48
CA GLY A 197 -12.65 30.27 1.25
C GLY A 197 -11.49 29.69 2.03
N ASP A 198 -10.28 30.12 1.69
CA ASP A 198 -9.04 29.67 2.32
C ASP A 198 -8.83 30.34 3.69
N ASP A 199 -8.15 29.62 4.57
CA ASP A 199 -7.64 30.18 5.81
C ASP A 199 -6.40 31.05 5.51
N PRO A 200 -6.47 32.38 5.75
CA PRO A 200 -5.35 33.27 5.48
C PRO A 200 -4.09 32.97 6.31
N ASP A 201 -4.21 32.26 7.44
CA ASP A 201 -3.09 31.91 8.31
C ASP A 201 -2.42 30.57 7.92
N SER A 202 -3.08 29.75 7.10
CA SER A 202 -2.57 28.43 6.65
C SER A 202 -1.64 28.51 5.44
N GLY A 203 -1.50 29.65 4.77
CA GLY A 203 -0.59 29.80 3.62
C GLY A 203 -1.03 28.98 2.41
N ASP A 204 -0.13 28.19 1.84
CA ASP A 204 -0.39 27.40 0.62
C ASP A 204 -1.22 26.12 0.88
N TRP A 205 -1.53 25.82 2.13
CA TRP A 205 -2.39 24.70 2.54
C TRP A 205 -3.87 25.09 2.39
N THR A 206 -4.43 24.86 1.20
CA THR A 206 -5.79 25.27 0.82
C THR A 206 -6.59 24.10 0.24
N PRO A 207 -7.91 24.00 0.51
CA PRO A 207 -8.78 23.03 -0.17
C PRO A 207 -9.13 23.42 -1.62
N ASN A 208 -8.73 24.61 -2.10
CA ASN A 208 -9.18 25.23 -3.35
C ASN A 208 -10.72 25.31 -3.41
N GLY A 209 -11.31 25.77 -2.31
CA GLY A 209 -12.76 25.74 -2.07
C GLY A 209 -13.36 24.35 -2.29
N LEU A 210 -14.57 24.27 -2.86
CA LEU A 210 -15.23 22.99 -3.18
C LEU A 210 -14.87 22.46 -4.57
N LYS A 211 -13.84 22.99 -5.23
CA LYS A 211 -13.34 22.45 -6.49
C LYS A 211 -12.33 21.32 -6.25
N GLY A 212 -11.55 21.43 -5.18
CA GLY A 212 -10.51 20.46 -4.87
C GLY A 212 -9.32 20.48 -5.85
N ARG A 213 -8.46 19.49 -5.73
CA ARG A 213 -7.29 19.20 -6.58
C ARG A 213 -7.01 17.71 -6.49
N TYR A 214 -6.53 17.09 -7.58
CA TYR A 214 -6.17 15.66 -7.62
C TYR A 214 -4.83 15.36 -8.30
N ILE A 215 -4.29 16.30 -9.07
CA ILE A 215 -2.98 16.17 -9.75
C ILE A 215 -1.95 16.91 -8.90
N GLY A 216 -0.82 16.26 -8.61
CA GLY A 216 0.30 16.82 -7.85
C GLY A 216 0.04 16.90 -6.35
N ASP A 217 -1.11 17.40 -5.93
CA ASP A 217 -1.38 17.72 -4.53
C ASP A 217 -2.90 17.65 -4.31
N THR A 218 -3.35 16.55 -3.71
CA THR A 218 -4.79 16.35 -3.51
C THR A 218 -5.32 17.37 -2.50
N ALA A 219 -6.56 17.81 -2.65
CA ALA A 219 -7.22 18.63 -1.63
C ALA A 219 -8.05 17.79 -0.62
N LEU A 220 -7.94 16.46 -0.69
CA LEU A 220 -8.68 15.53 0.17
C LEU A 220 -8.38 15.82 1.65
N GLU A 221 -7.11 15.92 2.03
CA GLU A 221 -6.72 16.11 3.43
C GLU A 221 -7.19 17.48 3.98
N GLU A 222 -7.11 18.54 3.18
CA GLU A 222 -7.57 19.87 3.59
C GLU A 222 -9.09 19.90 3.77
N MET A 223 -9.86 19.25 2.90
CA MET A 223 -11.32 19.16 3.08
C MET A 223 -11.67 18.37 4.35
N GLY A 224 -10.98 17.27 4.61
CA GLY A 224 -11.10 16.51 5.85
C GLY A 224 -10.78 17.36 7.08
N LEU A 225 -9.74 18.21 7.02
CA LEU A 225 -9.39 19.13 8.09
C LEU A 225 -10.46 20.21 8.34
N TYR A 226 -11.06 20.79 7.29
CA TYR A 226 -12.15 21.76 7.46
C TYR A 226 -13.39 21.12 8.10
N ALA A 227 -13.71 19.87 7.77
CA ALA A 227 -14.73 19.12 8.48
C ALA A 227 -14.33 18.86 9.94
N GLN A 228 -13.08 18.49 10.17
CA GLN A 228 -12.57 18.12 11.49
C GLN A 228 -12.70 19.23 12.53
N THR A 229 -12.57 20.49 12.13
CA THR A 229 -12.66 21.62 13.07
C THR A 229 -14.09 21.84 13.60
N LEU A 230 -15.10 21.32 12.91
CA LEU A 230 -16.51 21.48 13.25
C LEU A 230 -17.01 20.35 14.16
N ALA A 231 -16.41 19.15 14.07
CA ALA A 231 -16.85 17.97 14.80
C ALA A 231 -16.88 18.16 16.35
N PRO A 232 -15.85 18.75 17.01
CA PRO A 232 -15.91 18.98 18.45
C PRO A 232 -17.09 19.86 18.89
N ALA A 233 -17.43 20.90 18.12
CA ALA A 233 -18.53 21.79 18.45
C ALA A 233 -19.89 21.11 18.29
N LEU A 234 -20.05 20.31 17.22
CA LEU A 234 -21.25 19.50 17.01
C LEU A 234 -21.45 18.45 18.11
N ALA A 235 -20.37 17.83 18.59
CA ALA A 235 -20.44 16.83 19.65
C ALA A 235 -20.71 17.43 21.04
N TRP A 236 -20.01 18.53 21.39
CA TRP A 236 -19.98 19.05 22.77
C TRP A 236 -20.81 20.33 22.99
N ALA A 237 -21.33 20.94 21.93
CA ALA A 237 -22.18 22.12 22.00
C ALA A 237 -23.39 22.05 21.03
N PRO A 238 -24.15 20.93 21.00
CA PRO A 238 -25.26 20.75 20.05
C PRO A 238 -26.38 21.78 20.22
N ASP A 239 -26.53 22.35 21.43
CA ASP A 239 -27.53 23.38 21.73
C ASP A 239 -27.10 24.82 21.38
N ASP A 240 -25.89 25.03 20.83
CA ASP A 240 -25.46 26.36 20.38
C ASP A 240 -26.35 26.85 19.22
N PRO A 241 -26.79 28.13 19.20
CA PRO A 241 -27.61 28.65 18.10
C PRO A 241 -26.92 28.59 16.72
N ARG A 242 -25.59 28.40 16.67
CA ARG A 242 -24.81 28.24 15.44
C ARG A 242 -24.70 26.79 14.96
N ALA A 243 -25.18 25.80 15.74
CA ALA A 243 -24.98 24.38 15.45
C ALA A 243 -25.51 23.93 14.07
N ALA A 244 -26.63 24.50 13.62
CA ALA A 244 -27.15 24.20 12.27
C ALA A 244 -26.17 24.58 11.16
N ALA A 245 -25.56 25.78 11.24
CA ALA A 245 -24.57 26.22 10.26
C ALA A 245 -23.28 25.38 10.32
N TRP A 246 -22.88 24.94 11.51
CA TRP A 246 -21.76 24.01 11.68
C TRP A 246 -22.06 22.65 11.04
N SER A 247 -23.29 22.14 11.20
CA SER A 247 -23.72 20.87 10.62
C SER A 247 -23.75 20.91 9.09
N ASP A 248 -24.27 22.01 8.53
CA ASP A 248 -24.29 22.22 7.07
C ASP A 248 -22.87 22.27 6.49
N GLY A 249 -21.98 23.01 7.15
CA GLY A 249 -20.56 23.10 6.78
C GLY A 249 -19.86 21.74 6.88
N TYR A 250 -20.08 21.01 7.98
CA TYR A 250 -19.50 19.69 8.21
C TYR A 250 -19.89 18.70 7.11
N GLY A 251 -21.19 18.57 6.84
CA GLY A 251 -21.68 17.69 5.78
C GLY A 251 -21.18 18.10 4.39
N THR A 252 -21.05 19.39 4.11
CA THR A 252 -20.53 19.89 2.83
C THR A 252 -19.08 19.48 2.61
N TRP A 253 -18.20 19.71 3.59
CA TRP A 253 -16.80 19.35 3.49
C TRP A 253 -16.60 17.82 3.45
N SER A 254 -17.21 17.07 4.38
CA SER A 254 -17.04 15.62 4.46
C SER A 254 -17.58 14.87 3.23
N ARG A 255 -18.68 15.30 2.61
CA ARG A 255 -19.18 14.64 1.38
C ARG A 255 -18.29 14.91 0.16
N ASN A 256 -17.59 16.05 0.13
CA ASN A 256 -16.72 16.43 -0.99
C ASN A 256 -15.27 15.92 -0.85
N GLU A 257 -14.88 15.43 0.32
CA GLU A 257 -13.52 14.96 0.64
C GLU A 257 -12.99 13.96 -0.40
N ALA A 258 -13.79 12.96 -0.76
CA ALA A 258 -13.49 11.95 -1.78
C ALA A 258 -14.18 12.23 -3.13
N GLY A 259 -14.37 13.51 -3.49
CA GLY A 259 -15.11 13.91 -4.69
C GLY A 259 -14.46 13.43 -5.99
N LEU A 260 -15.27 12.80 -6.85
CA LEU A 260 -14.92 12.40 -8.21
C LEU A 260 -16.10 12.70 -9.13
N PRO A 261 -16.06 13.76 -9.96
CA PRO A 261 -17.26 14.23 -10.68
C PRO A 261 -17.97 13.15 -11.53
N PRO A 262 -17.27 12.28 -12.29
CA PRO A 262 -17.94 11.19 -13.02
C PRO A 262 -18.73 10.20 -12.14
N ALA A 263 -18.23 9.92 -10.93
CA ALA A 263 -18.87 9.01 -9.99
C ALA A 263 -20.01 9.71 -9.23
N ASP A 264 -19.76 10.93 -8.73
CA ASP A 264 -20.69 11.68 -7.90
C ASP A 264 -21.93 12.08 -8.69
N LEU A 265 -21.78 12.62 -9.92
CA LEU A 265 -22.91 12.98 -10.78
C LEU A 265 -23.78 11.79 -11.17
N ALA A 266 -23.21 10.58 -11.18
CA ALA A 266 -23.94 9.35 -11.42
C ALA A 266 -24.66 8.79 -10.18
N ASN A 267 -24.47 9.41 -9.00
CA ASN A 267 -24.97 8.92 -7.72
C ASN A 267 -26.08 9.82 -7.12
N PRO A 268 -27.37 9.45 -7.27
CA PRO A 268 -28.47 10.18 -6.66
C PRO A 268 -28.74 9.81 -5.19
N ALA A 269 -27.92 8.94 -4.57
CA ALA A 269 -28.07 8.60 -3.15
C ALA A 269 -27.95 9.84 -2.28
N ARG A 270 -28.67 9.86 -1.14
CA ARG A 270 -28.61 10.96 -0.18
C ARG A 270 -27.80 10.59 1.04
N VAL A 271 -27.00 11.54 1.53
CA VAL A 271 -26.19 11.47 2.75
C VAL A 271 -26.38 12.78 3.50
N ASP A 272 -26.81 12.71 4.75
CA ASP A 272 -27.28 13.85 5.55
C ASP A 272 -28.34 14.68 4.79
N GLY A 273 -29.23 13.98 4.07
CA GLY A 273 -30.32 14.60 3.31
C GLY A 273 -29.92 15.27 1.97
N VAL A 274 -28.63 15.38 1.64
CA VAL A 274 -28.13 15.99 0.40
C VAL A 274 -27.73 14.89 -0.59
N ALA A 275 -28.03 15.06 -1.89
CA ALA A 275 -27.65 14.05 -2.88
C ALA A 275 -26.14 14.09 -3.16
N VAL A 276 -25.51 12.93 -3.33
CA VAL A 276 -24.08 12.82 -3.69
C VAL A 276 -23.80 13.53 -5.02
N SER A 277 -24.76 13.50 -5.96
CA SER A 277 -24.69 14.25 -7.22
C SER A 277 -24.64 15.78 -7.09
N GLU A 278 -24.81 16.33 -5.88
CA GLU A 278 -24.62 17.77 -5.59
C GLU A 278 -23.17 18.10 -5.19
N ASN A 279 -22.30 17.11 -4.99
CA ASN A 279 -20.88 17.31 -4.76
C ASN A 279 -20.21 17.95 -5.97
N THR A 280 -19.19 18.77 -5.73
CA THR A 280 -18.49 19.53 -6.79
C THR A 280 -16.98 19.34 -6.80
N ALA A 281 -16.41 18.71 -5.78
CA ALA A 281 -14.97 18.52 -5.67
C ALA A 281 -14.42 17.46 -6.64
N HIS A 282 -13.14 17.62 -6.99
CA HIS A 282 -12.38 16.65 -7.75
C HIS A 282 -11.03 16.41 -7.08
N ASN A 283 -10.97 15.35 -6.26
CA ASN A 283 -9.81 15.01 -5.44
C ASN A 283 -9.15 13.67 -5.79
N LEU A 284 -9.82 12.85 -6.59
CA LEU A 284 -9.39 11.51 -6.97
C LEU A 284 -9.11 11.42 -8.46
N TYR A 285 -8.21 10.53 -8.87
CA TYR A 285 -8.21 10.03 -10.25
C TYR A 285 -9.40 9.10 -10.48
N ASP A 286 -9.83 8.96 -11.74
CA ASP A 286 -10.94 8.05 -12.15
C ASP A 286 -10.74 6.57 -11.73
N THR A 287 -9.50 6.19 -11.43
CA THR A 287 -9.12 4.87 -10.92
C THR A 287 -9.20 4.75 -9.39
N PHE A 288 -9.75 5.76 -8.70
CA PHE A 288 -9.88 5.86 -7.25
C PHE A 288 -8.54 5.74 -6.51
N ILE A 289 -7.53 6.40 -7.04
CA ILE A 289 -6.22 6.56 -6.41
C ILE A 289 -5.98 8.03 -6.11
N VAL A 290 -5.31 8.29 -4.99
CA VAL A 290 -4.94 9.63 -4.53
C VAL A 290 -3.48 9.90 -4.84
N GLU A 291 -3.20 11.09 -5.36
CA GLU A 291 -1.84 11.62 -5.51
C GLU A 291 -1.63 12.77 -4.54
N ASN A 292 -0.50 12.76 -3.84
CA ASN A 292 -0.08 13.86 -2.99
C ASN A 292 1.43 14.11 -3.09
N HIS A 293 1.85 15.37 -3.03
CA HIS A 293 3.25 15.80 -3.24
C HIS A 293 3.93 15.12 -4.45
N GLU A 294 3.26 15.14 -5.60
CA GLU A 294 3.66 14.56 -6.88
C GLU A 294 3.90 13.04 -6.81
N SER A 295 3.36 12.35 -5.81
CA SER A 295 3.58 10.93 -5.57
C SER A 295 2.28 10.19 -5.30
N PHE A 296 2.25 8.89 -5.60
CA PHE A 296 1.23 8.04 -4.97
C PHE A 296 1.61 7.85 -3.50
N GLY A 297 0.81 8.44 -2.62
CA GLY A 297 0.99 8.33 -1.18
C GLY A 297 -0.25 7.69 -0.55
N PRO A 298 -0.32 6.36 -0.44
CA PRO A 298 -1.50 5.69 0.14
C PRO A 298 -1.77 6.14 1.58
N HIS A 299 -0.73 6.55 2.31
CA HIS A 299 -0.86 7.23 3.61
C HIS A 299 -1.78 8.46 3.58
N TYR A 300 -1.74 9.26 2.52
CA TYR A 300 -2.63 10.42 2.34
C TYR A 300 -4.03 10.02 1.89
N GLN A 301 -4.15 8.91 1.18
CA GLN A 301 -5.46 8.34 0.86
C GLN A 301 -6.20 7.89 2.12
N GLU A 302 -5.47 7.40 3.12
CA GLU A 302 -6.03 7.02 4.43
C GLU A 302 -6.56 8.21 5.24
N GLU A 303 -6.22 9.45 4.87
CA GLU A 303 -6.69 10.65 5.60
C GLU A 303 -8.22 10.70 5.66
N LEU A 304 -8.94 10.18 4.65
CA LEU A 304 -10.40 10.07 4.67
C LEU A 304 -10.93 9.35 5.93
N TRP A 305 -10.26 8.29 6.36
CA TRP A 305 -10.65 7.52 7.54
C TRP A 305 -9.94 8.02 8.80
N ARG A 306 -8.74 8.57 8.66
CA ARG A 306 -8.02 9.21 9.76
C ARG A 306 -8.81 10.39 10.33
N THR A 307 -9.24 11.33 9.47
CA THR A 307 -10.08 12.46 9.86
C THR A 307 -11.42 11.97 10.41
N SER A 308 -12.02 10.94 9.81
CA SER A 308 -13.28 10.35 10.28
C SER A 308 -13.18 9.71 11.66
N ALA A 309 -12.06 9.07 11.98
CA ALA A 309 -11.80 8.52 13.31
C ALA A 309 -11.69 9.63 14.37
N ARG A 310 -10.90 10.67 14.05
CA ARG A 310 -10.72 11.87 14.91
C ARG A 310 -12.05 12.58 15.15
N ASN A 311 -12.91 12.64 14.14
CA ASN A 311 -14.26 13.20 14.25
C ASN A 311 -15.17 12.33 15.10
N SER A 312 -15.24 11.04 14.78
CA SER A 312 -16.15 10.09 15.42
C SER A 312 -15.94 10.02 16.92
N ILE A 313 -14.69 10.00 17.39
CA ILE A 313 -14.42 9.84 18.80
C ILE A 313 -14.98 10.97 19.67
N HIS A 314 -15.11 12.20 19.14
CA HIS A 314 -15.77 13.28 19.88
C HIS A 314 -17.25 13.00 20.10
N PHE A 315 -17.99 12.56 19.07
CA PHE A 315 -19.41 12.20 19.18
C PHE A 315 -19.62 11.01 20.11
N LEU A 316 -18.81 9.94 19.93
CA LEU A 316 -18.90 8.73 20.73
C LEU A 316 -18.64 9.01 22.22
N THR A 317 -17.59 9.79 22.52
CA THR A 317 -17.27 10.17 23.91
C THR A 317 -18.34 11.11 24.49
N ALA A 318 -18.96 11.97 23.67
CA ALA A 318 -20.07 12.83 24.07
C ALA A 318 -21.43 12.11 24.14
N GLN A 319 -21.48 10.81 23.82
CA GLN A 319 -22.70 10.02 23.69
C GLN A 319 -23.73 10.64 22.72
N GLN A 320 -23.22 11.23 21.64
CA GLN A 320 -24.00 11.78 20.55
C GLN A 320 -24.03 10.80 19.37
N PRO A 321 -25.11 10.77 18.58
CA PRO A 321 -25.14 9.99 17.35
C PRO A 321 -24.07 10.50 16.36
N LEU A 322 -23.48 9.58 15.60
CA LEU A 322 -22.58 9.93 14.50
C LEU A 322 -23.38 10.55 13.34
N PRO A 323 -22.89 11.65 12.72
CA PRO A 323 -23.37 12.11 11.42
C PRO A 323 -23.38 11.00 10.37
N GLU A 324 -24.35 11.01 9.44
CA GLU A 324 -24.51 9.93 8.45
C GLU A 324 -23.28 9.86 7.54
N VAL A 325 -22.72 11.02 7.14
CA VAL A 325 -21.55 11.10 6.26
C VAL A 325 -20.33 10.35 6.77
N LEU A 326 -20.15 10.18 8.08
CA LEU A 326 -19.02 9.41 8.62
C LEU A 326 -19.11 7.91 8.29
N THR A 327 -20.32 7.36 8.13
CA THR A 327 -20.53 5.92 7.88
C THR A 327 -21.07 5.62 6.48
N ARG A 328 -21.44 6.66 5.72
CA ARG A 328 -21.89 6.57 4.32
C ARG A 328 -21.12 7.55 3.45
N GLN A 329 -19.80 7.46 3.51
CA GLN A 329 -18.87 8.32 2.76
C GLN A 329 -18.95 8.03 1.25
N PRO A 330 -19.20 9.05 0.40
CA PRO A 330 -19.11 8.88 -1.05
C PRO A 330 -17.73 8.36 -1.47
N ASN A 331 -17.71 7.39 -2.40
CA ASN A 331 -16.48 6.84 -2.99
C ASN A 331 -15.50 6.14 -2.02
N ALA A 332 -15.87 5.91 -0.76
CA ALA A 332 -14.99 5.24 0.20
C ALA A 332 -14.69 3.78 -0.17
N ASP A 333 -15.68 3.00 -0.63
CA ASP A 333 -15.46 1.58 -0.93
C ASP A 333 -14.41 1.35 -2.06
N PRO A 334 -14.46 2.06 -3.20
CA PRO A 334 -13.39 1.96 -4.20
C PRO A 334 -12.02 2.43 -3.68
N LEU A 335 -11.96 3.49 -2.87
CA LEU A 335 -10.70 3.95 -2.26
C LEU A 335 -10.13 2.89 -1.31
N TRP A 336 -10.97 2.20 -0.54
CA TRP A 336 -10.51 1.12 0.31
C TRP A 336 -9.98 -0.06 -0.51
N ARG A 337 -10.65 -0.40 -1.62
CA ARG A 337 -10.19 -1.44 -2.54
C ARG A 337 -8.83 -1.11 -3.17
N THR A 338 -8.55 0.15 -3.50
CA THR A 338 -7.22 0.51 -4.04
C THR A 338 -6.13 0.41 -2.98
N LEU A 339 -6.40 0.70 -1.70
CA LEU A 339 -5.47 0.42 -0.60
C LEU A 339 -5.23 -1.09 -0.40
N LEU A 340 -6.29 -1.91 -0.46
CA LEU A 340 -6.14 -3.37 -0.39
C LEU A 340 -5.22 -3.90 -1.50
N GLY A 341 -5.35 -3.36 -2.72
CA GLY A 341 -4.48 -3.70 -3.85
C GLY A 341 -3.00 -3.38 -3.68
N VAL A 342 -2.62 -2.62 -2.64
CA VAL A 342 -1.23 -2.34 -2.26
C VAL A 342 -0.94 -2.72 -0.80
N MET A 343 -1.81 -3.48 -0.14
CA MET A 343 -1.67 -3.84 1.27
C MET A 343 -0.50 -4.78 1.52
N SER A 344 0.25 -4.55 2.60
CA SER A 344 1.32 -5.44 3.07
C SER A 344 0.83 -6.50 4.07
N ASP A 345 1.71 -7.43 4.42
CA ASP A 345 1.51 -8.38 5.51
C ASP A 345 1.50 -7.71 6.90
N ALA A 346 1.96 -6.46 7.00
CA ALA A 346 1.97 -5.67 8.22
C ALA A 346 0.67 -4.89 8.45
N GLY A 347 -0.27 -4.92 7.52
CA GLY A 347 -1.56 -4.22 7.63
C GLY A 347 -1.51 -2.75 7.23
N GLU A 348 -0.37 -2.23 6.81
CA GLU A 348 -0.24 -0.91 6.17
C GLU A 348 -0.01 -1.04 4.65
N PRO A 349 -0.39 -0.04 3.85
CA PRO A 349 -0.17 -0.06 2.41
C PRO A 349 1.30 0.19 2.03
N LEU A 350 1.80 -0.55 1.05
CA LEU A 350 3.12 -0.42 0.45
C LEU A 350 3.29 0.93 -0.27
N MET A 351 4.43 1.61 -0.07
CA MET A 351 4.65 2.99 -0.52
C MET A 351 5.83 3.14 -1.51
N PRO A 352 5.67 2.75 -2.79
CA PRO A 352 6.80 2.65 -3.72
C PRO A 352 7.43 3.98 -4.16
N MET A 353 6.85 5.13 -3.79
CA MET A 353 7.30 6.47 -4.22
C MET A 353 7.70 7.38 -3.07
N VAL A 354 7.45 7.03 -1.80
CA VAL A 354 7.63 7.95 -0.67
C VAL A 354 8.67 7.39 0.31
N ASN A 355 9.57 8.23 0.82
CA ASN A 355 10.68 7.79 1.68
C ASN A 355 10.37 7.85 3.17
N ASP A 356 9.60 8.85 3.61
CA ASP A 356 9.39 9.19 5.02
C ASP A 356 8.05 8.65 5.57
N ARG A 357 7.36 7.82 4.77
CA ARG A 357 6.01 7.33 5.09
C ARG A 357 5.88 5.82 5.28
N GLU A 358 6.97 5.06 5.15
CA GLU A 358 7.00 3.63 5.46
C GLU A 358 7.12 3.39 6.98
N HIS A 359 6.47 2.34 7.50
CA HIS A 359 6.53 1.93 8.91
C HIS A 359 6.08 3.04 9.89
N LEU A 360 5.04 3.77 9.52
CA LEU A 360 4.41 4.83 10.30
C LEU A 360 3.32 4.28 11.25
N TYR A 361 3.56 3.11 11.84
CA TYR A 361 2.57 2.34 12.60
C TYR A 361 1.77 3.13 13.62
N GLY A 362 2.41 4.02 14.40
CA GLY A 362 1.69 4.82 15.39
C GLY A 362 0.64 5.77 14.79
N ARG A 363 0.73 6.05 13.50
CA ARG A 363 -0.27 6.80 12.73
C ARG A 363 -1.22 5.85 12.01
N ASP A 364 -0.72 4.82 11.33
CA ASP A 364 -1.57 4.03 10.43
C ASP A 364 -2.54 3.07 11.15
N VAL A 365 -2.45 2.96 12.49
CA VAL A 365 -3.47 2.30 13.33
C VAL A 365 -4.87 2.91 13.21
N ILE A 366 -4.99 4.24 13.19
CA ILE A 366 -6.27 4.90 13.39
C ILE A 366 -7.26 4.75 12.19
N PRO A 367 -6.85 4.82 10.91
CA PRO A 367 -7.78 4.52 9.82
C PRO A 367 -8.27 3.07 9.87
N LEU A 368 -7.40 2.11 10.23
CA LEU A 368 -7.76 0.70 10.37
C LEU A 368 -8.74 0.48 11.54
N ALA A 369 -8.46 1.08 12.70
CA ALA A 369 -9.34 1.04 13.87
C ALA A 369 -10.72 1.63 13.56
N PHE A 370 -10.79 2.72 12.79
CA PHE A 370 -12.07 3.29 12.37
C PHE A 370 -12.84 2.35 11.44
N LEU A 371 -12.20 1.87 10.38
CA LEU A 371 -12.82 0.95 9.44
C LEU A 371 -13.28 -0.34 10.13
N ALA A 372 -12.46 -0.90 11.02
CA ALA A 372 -12.80 -2.09 11.78
C ALA A 372 -13.91 -1.82 12.80
N GLN A 373 -13.68 -0.92 13.76
CA GLN A 373 -14.57 -0.77 14.91
C GLN A 373 -15.86 -0.01 14.57
N VAL A 374 -15.77 1.05 13.75
CA VAL A 374 -16.91 1.92 13.39
C VAL A 374 -17.61 1.47 12.12
N ALA A 375 -16.88 1.24 11.03
CA ALA A 375 -17.50 0.81 9.77
C ALA A 375 -17.83 -0.70 9.72
N GLY A 376 -17.14 -1.52 10.51
CA GLY A 376 -17.37 -2.97 10.57
C GLY A 376 -16.60 -3.77 9.53
N ASP A 377 -15.55 -3.21 8.93
CA ASP A 377 -14.80 -3.84 7.85
C ASP A 377 -13.88 -4.96 8.38
N ARG A 378 -14.06 -6.16 7.82
CA ARG A 378 -13.33 -7.37 8.26
C ARG A 378 -11.90 -7.44 7.74
N ALA A 379 -11.61 -6.79 6.60
CA ALA A 379 -10.26 -6.71 6.05
C ALA A 379 -9.41 -5.74 6.87
N ALA A 380 -9.97 -4.58 7.22
CA ALA A 380 -9.37 -3.63 8.15
C ALA A 380 -9.14 -4.25 9.53
N ALA A 381 -10.08 -5.05 10.04
CA ALA A 381 -9.88 -5.76 11.31
C ALA A 381 -8.69 -6.75 11.28
N ARG A 382 -8.43 -7.41 10.14
CA ARG A 382 -7.20 -8.23 9.97
C ARG A 382 -5.96 -7.34 9.89
N ALA A 383 -6.00 -6.30 9.08
CA ALA A 383 -4.87 -5.37 8.91
C ALA A 383 -4.49 -4.71 10.24
N GLU A 384 -5.47 -4.25 11.02
CA GLU A 384 -5.27 -3.69 12.36
C GLU A 384 -4.58 -4.68 13.30
N GLN A 385 -5.02 -5.95 13.29
CA GLN A 385 -4.40 -7.00 14.10
C GLN A 385 -2.91 -7.17 13.73
N GLU A 386 -2.59 -7.26 12.44
CA GLU A 386 -1.21 -7.43 11.96
C GLU A 386 -0.32 -6.26 12.38
N LEU A 387 -0.83 -5.02 12.26
CA LEU A 387 -0.09 -3.82 12.64
C LEU A 387 0.14 -3.80 14.16
N ALA A 388 -0.92 -4.04 14.95
CA ALA A 388 -0.85 -4.04 16.41
C ALA A 388 0.18 -5.05 16.94
N GLU A 389 0.25 -6.26 16.38
CA GLU A 389 1.21 -7.31 16.76
C GLU A 389 2.69 -6.87 16.61
N ARG A 390 2.98 -5.86 15.77
CA ARG A 390 4.34 -5.36 15.51
C ARG A 390 4.73 -4.15 16.37
N LEU A 391 3.78 -3.42 16.96
CA LEU A 391 4.02 -2.16 17.69
C LEU A 391 4.99 -2.29 18.87
N GLU A 392 4.93 -3.38 19.63
CA GLU A 392 5.82 -3.54 20.79
C GLU A 392 7.28 -3.78 20.37
N ALA A 393 7.51 -4.59 19.32
CA ALA A 393 8.84 -4.80 18.76
C ALA A 393 9.38 -3.50 18.16
N TYR A 394 8.53 -2.79 17.42
CA TYR A 394 8.81 -1.46 16.90
C TYR A 394 9.27 -0.49 17.99
N GLN A 395 8.54 -0.39 19.11
CA GLN A 395 8.92 0.50 20.22
C GLN A 395 10.23 0.11 20.90
N LYS A 396 10.53 -1.18 21.02
CA LYS A 396 11.78 -1.70 21.62
C LYS A 396 13.01 -1.44 20.74
N TYR A 397 12.83 -1.31 19.43
CA TYR A 397 13.92 -0.98 18.52
C TYR A 397 14.39 0.48 18.69
N PRO A 398 15.71 0.76 18.80
CA PRO A 398 16.22 2.12 18.95
C PRO A 398 15.85 3.08 17.79
N PRO A 399 15.57 4.37 18.05
CA PRO A 399 15.39 4.98 19.37
C PRO A 399 14.16 4.40 20.09
N GLU A 400 14.37 3.94 21.33
CA GLU A 400 13.33 3.26 22.11
C GLU A 400 12.14 4.19 22.43
N TYR A 401 10.98 3.56 22.69
CA TYR A 401 9.74 4.20 23.16
C TYR A 401 9.06 5.16 22.18
N ARG A 402 9.55 5.25 20.94
CA ARG A 402 8.97 6.06 19.86
C ARG A 402 7.99 5.27 18.98
N LEU A 403 7.01 5.98 18.42
CA LEU A 403 5.89 5.47 17.61
C LEU A 403 5.96 5.88 16.13
N ALA A 404 6.84 6.82 15.75
CA ALA A 404 6.98 7.29 14.37
C ALA A 404 8.45 7.37 13.92
N LYS A 405 9.32 6.51 14.47
CA LYS A 405 10.79 6.63 14.36
C LYS A 405 11.35 6.43 12.95
N PHE A 406 10.67 5.68 12.08
CA PHE A 406 11.14 5.43 10.71
C PHE A 406 10.80 6.56 9.72
N SER A 407 9.95 7.51 10.11
CA SER A 407 9.77 8.76 9.34
C SER A 407 11.02 9.66 9.34
N GLY A 408 11.94 9.45 10.29
CA GLY A 408 13.08 10.33 10.54
C GLY A 408 12.73 11.66 11.22
N GLU A 409 11.44 11.92 11.49
CA GLU A 409 10.96 13.20 12.01
C GLU A 409 10.25 13.05 13.36
N PRO A 410 10.90 13.41 14.49
CA PRO A 410 10.31 13.32 15.83
C PRO A 410 9.03 14.16 16.04
N LYS A 411 8.71 15.05 15.10
CA LYS A 411 7.53 15.94 15.18
C LYS A 411 6.20 15.19 15.09
N TYR A 412 6.18 13.96 14.56
CA TYR A 412 4.97 13.15 14.44
C TYR A 412 4.62 12.36 15.71
N GLU A 413 5.53 12.27 16.69
CA GLU A 413 5.34 11.47 17.90
C GLU A 413 4.14 11.91 18.77
N PRO A 414 3.85 13.22 18.99
CA PRO A 414 2.66 13.63 19.74
C PRO A 414 1.36 13.21 19.06
N GLU A 415 1.31 13.30 17.72
CA GLU A 415 0.16 12.89 16.92
C GLU A 415 -0.01 11.37 16.94
N ALA A 416 1.05 10.59 16.69
CA ALA A 416 1.01 9.13 16.77
C ALA A 416 0.52 8.63 18.14
N ARG A 417 0.97 9.25 19.24
CA ARG A 417 0.44 8.94 20.59
C ARG A 417 -1.06 9.21 20.70
N ALA A 418 -1.53 10.33 20.16
CA ALA A 418 -2.94 10.68 20.16
C ALA A 418 -3.78 9.70 19.33
N GLU A 419 -3.26 9.25 18.19
CA GLU A 419 -3.95 8.33 17.27
C GLU A 419 -4.05 6.90 17.83
N VAL A 420 -3.01 6.40 18.49
CA VAL A 420 -3.09 5.14 19.26
C VAL A 420 -4.12 5.27 20.39
N ALA A 421 -4.19 6.42 21.05
CA ALA A 421 -5.17 6.68 22.12
C ALA A 421 -6.62 6.71 21.59
N ILE A 422 -6.86 7.31 20.42
CA ILE A 422 -8.18 7.28 19.78
C ILE A 422 -8.54 5.85 19.36
N SER A 423 -7.61 5.12 18.76
CA SER A 423 -7.82 3.72 18.36
C SER A 423 -8.24 2.85 19.55
N TYR A 424 -7.56 2.98 20.69
CA TYR A 424 -7.96 2.33 21.95
C TYR A 424 -9.41 2.68 22.34
N LEU A 425 -9.80 3.96 22.28
CA LEU A 425 -11.15 4.38 22.67
C LEU A 425 -12.23 3.89 21.69
N LEU A 426 -11.91 3.72 20.40
CA LEU A 426 -12.85 3.12 19.44
C LEU A 426 -13.16 1.66 19.80
N HIS A 427 -12.17 0.89 20.25
CA HIS A 427 -12.39 -0.47 20.79
C HIS A 427 -13.24 -0.45 22.07
N VAL A 428 -12.98 0.48 22.99
CA VAL A 428 -13.79 0.64 24.21
C VAL A 428 -15.25 0.93 23.86
N TRP A 429 -15.50 1.82 22.90
CA TRP A 429 -16.84 2.10 22.41
C TRP A 429 -17.49 0.88 21.75
N ALA A 430 -16.79 0.20 20.83
CA ALA A 430 -17.33 -0.96 20.12
C ALA A 430 -17.74 -2.07 21.11
N ALA A 431 -16.91 -2.33 22.12
CA ALA A 431 -17.21 -3.29 23.17
C ALA A 431 -18.43 -2.86 24.03
N ALA A 432 -18.56 -1.57 24.34
CA ALA A 432 -19.70 -1.05 25.09
C ALA A 432 -21.03 -1.20 24.32
N GLU A 433 -20.99 -1.11 22.99
CA GLU A 433 -22.13 -1.37 22.09
C GLU A 433 -22.34 -2.87 21.78
N GLY A 434 -21.51 -3.76 22.33
CA GLY A 434 -21.55 -5.20 22.02
C GLY A 434 -21.19 -5.53 20.57
N ARG A 435 -20.48 -4.63 19.88
CA ARG A 435 -20.00 -4.83 18.51
C ARG A 435 -18.76 -5.72 18.55
N GLN A 436 -18.73 -6.71 17.67
CA GLN A 436 -17.56 -7.57 17.47
C GLN A 436 -17.40 -7.84 15.96
N VAL A 437 -16.24 -7.48 15.41
CA VAL A 437 -15.89 -7.74 14.02
C VAL A 437 -14.96 -8.94 13.97
N GLN A 438 -15.34 -9.95 13.19
CA GLN A 438 -14.50 -11.12 12.97
C GLN A 438 -13.51 -10.84 11.84
N PRO A 439 -12.20 -10.75 12.12
CA PRO A 439 -11.21 -10.46 11.09
C PRO A 439 -11.18 -11.57 10.05
N LEU A 440 -10.86 -11.22 8.81
CA LEU A 440 -10.51 -12.21 7.78
C LEU A 440 -9.29 -13.02 8.22
N SER A 441 -9.10 -14.23 7.69
CA SER A 441 -7.77 -14.85 7.66
C SER A 441 -6.84 -14.10 6.70
N ARG A 442 -5.52 -14.27 6.83
CA ARG A 442 -4.56 -13.67 5.90
C ARG A 442 -4.80 -14.11 4.45
N ALA A 443 -5.15 -15.38 4.26
CA ALA A 443 -5.49 -15.92 2.94
C ALA A 443 -6.77 -15.28 2.36
N GLU A 444 -7.80 -15.06 3.17
CA GLU A 444 -9.01 -14.37 2.72
C GLU A 444 -8.75 -12.90 2.41
N LEU A 445 -7.94 -12.20 3.22
CA LEU A 445 -7.53 -10.81 2.96
C LEU A 445 -6.86 -10.68 1.59
N PHE A 446 -5.81 -11.48 1.33
CA PHE A 446 -5.10 -11.38 0.05
C PHE A 446 -5.88 -11.96 -1.13
N ALA A 447 -6.80 -12.90 -0.91
CA ALA A 447 -7.75 -13.31 -1.94
C ALA A 447 -8.72 -12.18 -2.32
N GLN A 448 -9.20 -11.40 -1.34
CA GLN A 448 -10.04 -10.22 -1.58
C GLN A 448 -9.26 -9.08 -2.24
N ALA A 449 -8.00 -8.89 -1.84
CA ALA A 449 -7.12 -7.85 -2.38
C ALA A 449 -6.57 -8.18 -3.78
N SER A 450 -6.61 -9.46 -4.18
CA SER A 450 -6.01 -9.93 -5.42
C SER A 450 -6.62 -9.26 -6.66
N GLY A 451 -5.75 -8.83 -7.57
CA GLY A 451 -6.14 -8.20 -8.83
C GLY A 451 -5.02 -7.35 -9.41
N VAL A 452 -5.22 -6.87 -10.63
CA VAL A 452 -4.28 -5.99 -11.32
C VAL A 452 -4.95 -4.73 -11.83
N THR A 453 -4.30 -3.59 -11.60
CA THR A 453 -4.78 -2.28 -12.00
C THR A 453 -3.66 -1.47 -12.66
N ASP A 454 -3.95 -0.92 -13.84
CA ASP A 454 -3.15 0.16 -14.41
C ASP A 454 -3.78 1.50 -13.99
N PHE A 455 -3.10 2.25 -13.11
CA PHE A 455 -3.57 3.56 -12.63
C PHE A 455 -3.31 4.69 -13.64
N GLY A 456 -2.75 4.39 -14.80
CA GLY A 456 -2.49 5.35 -15.87
C GLY A 456 -1.19 6.12 -15.69
N THR A 457 -0.98 7.11 -16.57
CA THR A 457 0.28 7.88 -16.65
C THR A 457 0.39 8.99 -15.62
N GLY A 458 -0.71 9.47 -15.05
CA GLY A 458 -0.71 10.53 -14.02
C GLY A 458 -0.13 10.02 -12.69
N PRO A 459 -0.77 9.02 -12.05
CA PRO A 459 -0.20 8.32 -10.90
C PRO A 459 1.08 7.56 -11.27
N GLY A 460 1.16 7.05 -12.51
CA GLY A 460 2.36 6.38 -13.02
C GLY A 460 2.61 5.03 -12.36
N LEU A 461 1.56 4.29 -11.99
CA LEU A 461 1.64 3.00 -11.29
C LEU A 461 0.85 1.91 -12.03
N VAL A 462 1.46 0.76 -12.23
CA VAL A 462 0.74 -0.51 -12.42
C VAL A 462 0.92 -1.29 -11.12
N SER A 463 -0.16 -1.83 -10.55
CA SER A 463 -0.10 -2.64 -9.35
C SER A 463 -0.75 -4.01 -9.61
N HIS A 464 -0.10 -5.06 -9.15
CA HIS A 464 -0.63 -6.41 -9.14
C HIS A 464 -0.47 -7.00 -7.74
N GLN A 465 -1.60 -7.25 -7.10
CA GLN A 465 -1.70 -8.01 -5.87
C GLN A 465 -2.04 -9.45 -6.21
N SER A 466 -1.13 -10.38 -5.94
CA SER A 466 -1.38 -11.82 -6.09
C SER A 466 -1.58 -12.46 -4.71
N PRO A 467 -2.04 -13.71 -4.61
CA PRO A 467 -2.12 -14.38 -3.31
C PRO A 467 -0.77 -14.46 -2.56
N ALA A 468 0.36 -14.49 -3.29
CA ALA A 468 1.68 -14.77 -2.72
C ALA A 468 2.65 -13.58 -2.73
N ALA A 469 2.34 -12.48 -3.42
CA ALA A 469 3.21 -11.32 -3.51
C ALA A 469 2.46 -10.08 -4.01
N TRP A 470 3.01 -8.91 -3.69
CA TRP A 470 2.72 -7.67 -4.39
C TRP A 470 3.81 -7.36 -5.42
N ALA A 471 3.43 -6.81 -6.57
CA ALA A 471 4.37 -6.30 -7.57
C ALA A 471 3.83 -5.01 -8.21
N GLY A 472 4.74 -4.10 -8.57
CA GLY A 472 4.38 -2.82 -9.18
C GLY A 472 5.37 -2.34 -10.23
N ALA A 473 4.87 -1.58 -11.20
CA ALA A 473 5.71 -0.84 -12.15
C ALA A 473 5.45 0.66 -11.99
N VAL A 474 6.48 1.39 -11.56
CA VAL A 474 6.42 2.84 -11.38
C VAL A 474 7.11 3.52 -12.54
N SER A 475 6.39 4.41 -13.21
CA SER A 475 6.86 5.19 -14.37
C SER A 475 6.78 6.70 -14.14
N LYS A 476 6.64 7.13 -12.88
CA LYS A 476 6.57 8.54 -12.52
C LYS A 476 7.97 9.13 -12.40
N ALA A 477 8.15 10.36 -12.87
CA ALA A 477 9.42 11.06 -12.83
C ALA A 477 9.96 11.11 -11.39
N GLY A 478 11.24 10.76 -11.21
CA GLY A 478 11.91 10.70 -9.90
C GLY A 478 11.72 9.40 -9.12
N PHE A 479 10.78 8.53 -9.51
CA PHE A 479 10.40 7.33 -8.76
C PHE A 479 10.45 6.03 -9.59
N VAL A 480 11.06 6.06 -10.77
CA VAL A 480 10.95 4.98 -11.76
C VAL A 480 11.57 3.68 -11.24
N LYS A 481 10.79 2.59 -11.18
CA LYS A 481 11.25 1.28 -10.69
C LYS A 481 10.30 0.14 -11.07
N PHE A 482 10.77 -1.09 -10.93
CA PHE A 482 9.92 -2.29 -10.91
C PHE A 482 9.94 -2.92 -9.53
N ALA A 483 8.90 -2.66 -8.75
CA ALA A 483 8.80 -3.04 -7.36
C ALA A 483 8.24 -4.46 -7.18
N TRP A 484 8.70 -5.18 -6.16
CA TRP A 484 8.28 -6.56 -5.87
C TRP A 484 8.46 -6.85 -4.38
N GLN A 485 7.40 -7.30 -3.71
CA GLN A 485 7.36 -7.70 -2.30
C GLN A 485 6.77 -9.12 -2.19
N PRO A 486 7.61 -10.17 -2.27
CA PRO A 486 7.14 -11.54 -2.07
C PRO A 486 6.60 -11.72 -0.65
N ALA A 487 5.61 -12.60 -0.50
CA ALA A 487 4.82 -12.78 0.72
C ALA A 487 4.11 -11.52 1.25
N HIS A 488 4.02 -10.45 0.44
CA HIS A 488 3.53 -9.12 0.84
C HIS A 488 4.38 -8.46 1.93
N ASP A 489 5.63 -8.90 2.04
CA ASP A 489 6.50 -8.68 3.17
C ASP A 489 7.17 -7.31 3.14
N ASP A 490 6.61 -6.39 3.91
CA ASP A 490 7.05 -5.00 3.94
C ASP A 490 8.39 -4.78 4.67
N TRP A 491 8.89 -5.81 5.36
CA TRP A 491 10.22 -5.81 5.99
C TRP A 491 11.25 -6.67 5.26
N LEU A 492 10.95 -7.16 4.05
CA LEU A 492 11.96 -7.83 3.23
C LEU A 492 12.75 -6.83 2.40
N PHE A 493 12.19 -6.35 1.29
CA PHE A 493 12.84 -5.37 0.44
C PHE A 493 12.43 -3.95 0.81
N ARG A 494 13.36 -3.01 0.75
CA ARG A 494 13.06 -1.58 0.89
C ARG A 494 12.30 -1.12 -0.35
N LEU A 495 11.15 -0.50 -0.17
CA LEU A 495 10.30 -0.03 -1.27
C LEU A 495 10.38 1.48 -1.52
N SER A 496 10.98 2.21 -0.56
CA SER A 496 11.03 3.66 -0.48
C SER A 496 11.30 4.34 -1.81
N GLY A 497 10.80 5.57 -1.99
CA GLY A 497 11.00 6.40 -3.19
C GLY A 497 12.42 6.37 -3.77
N GLY A 498 13.47 6.33 -2.95
CA GLY A 498 14.88 6.30 -3.36
C GLY A 498 15.45 4.91 -3.72
N THR A 499 14.71 3.82 -3.51
CA THR A 499 15.18 2.46 -3.80
C THR A 499 14.83 2.04 -5.22
N PRO A 500 15.80 1.59 -6.05
CA PRO A 500 15.61 1.47 -7.49
C PRO A 500 14.90 0.20 -7.98
N MET A 501 14.81 -0.86 -7.17
CA MET A 501 14.07 -2.12 -7.41
C MET A 501 14.10 -2.61 -8.88
N PHE A 502 15.01 -3.56 -9.16
CA PHE A 502 15.40 -4.07 -10.48
C PHE A 502 16.05 -3.07 -11.44
N LEU A 503 15.66 -1.79 -11.46
CA LEU A 503 16.43 -0.80 -12.20
C LEU A 503 17.73 -0.45 -11.46
N PRO A 504 18.74 0.10 -12.15
CA PRO A 504 19.97 0.56 -11.50
C PRO A 504 19.78 1.88 -10.73
N ASP A 505 18.81 2.72 -11.12
CA ASP A 505 18.55 4.06 -10.58
C ASP A 505 17.08 4.47 -10.72
N THR A 506 16.55 5.27 -9.78
CA THR A 506 15.15 5.75 -9.77
C THR A 506 14.91 7.00 -10.62
N GLY A 507 15.97 7.71 -11.00
CA GLY A 507 15.94 8.96 -11.76
C GLY A 507 15.95 8.78 -13.28
N ALA A 508 15.89 7.54 -13.78
CA ALA A 508 15.86 7.26 -15.21
C ALA A 508 14.69 7.98 -15.91
N LYS A 509 14.92 8.56 -17.09
CA LYS A 509 13.89 9.32 -17.79
C LYS A 509 13.04 8.39 -18.65
N VAL A 510 11.74 8.31 -18.36
CA VAL A 510 10.78 7.54 -19.17
C VAL A 510 10.41 8.32 -20.44
N GLU A 511 10.82 7.83 -21.61
CA GLU A 511 10.45 8.37 -22.93
C GLU A 511 9.14 7.77 -23.45
N ARG A 512 8.89 6.49 -23.14
CA ARG A 512 7.65 5.78 -23.52
C ARG A 512 7.28 4.74 -22.49
N ARG A 513 5.97 4.63 -22.23
CA ARG A 513 5.35 3.60 -21.40
C ARG A 513 4.37 2.79 -22.24
N ALA A 514 4.49 1.46 -22.21
CA ALA A 514 3.51 0.54 -22.79
C ALA A 514 3.12 -0.49 -21.73
N VAL A 515 1.82 -0.66 -21.49
CA VAL A 515 1.29 -1.56 -20.47
C VAL A 515 0.17 -2.41 -21.03
N ARG A 516 0.15 -3.69 -20.65
CA ARG A 516 -0.98 -4.59 -20.80
C ARG A 516 -1.26 -5.25 -19.45
N ALA A 517 -2.42 -4.93 -18.87
CA ALA A 517 -2.96 -5.61 -17.70
C ALA A 517 -3.92 -6.73 -18.13
N TYR A 518 -3.85 -7.88 -17.48
CA TYR A 518 -4.66 -9.06 -17.72
C TYR A 518 -5.50 -9.32 -16.47
N GLY A 519 -6.82 -9.23 -16.57
CA GLY A 519 -7.71 -9.41 -15.42
C GLY A 519 -8.39 -10.77 -15.48
N LYS A 520 -8.49 -11.48 -14.36
CA LYS A 520 -9.00 -12.86 -14.28
C LYS A 520 -10.33 -13.07 -14.99
N VAL A 521 -11.28 -12.17 -14.80
CA VAL A 521 -12.62 -12.28 -15.39
C VAL A 521 -12.57 -12.20 -16.92
N ARG A 522 -11.67 -11.38 -17.50
CA ARG A 522 -11.57 -11.17 -18.95
C ARG A 522 -10.58 -12.13 -19.61
N ASP A 523 -9.42 -12.35 -18.99
CA ASP A 523 -8.27 -13.01 -19.60
C ASP A 523 -8.03 -14.44 -19.07
N GLY A 524 -8.71 -14.81 -17.98
CA GLY A 524 -8.58 -16.09 -17.29
C GLY A 524 -7.52 -16.12 -16.19
N PHE A 525 -6.76 -15.03 -16.00
CA PHE A 525 -5.72 -14.88 -14.98
C PHE A 525 -5.47 -13.40 -14.65
N ASP A 526 -4.88 -13.11 -13.49
CA ASP A 526 -4.39 -11.78 -13.12
C ASP A 526 -2.90 -11.64 -13.38
N GLY A 527 -2.49 -10.57 -14.04
CA GLY A 527 -1.08 -10.31 -14.36
C GLY A 527 -0.86 -9.02 -15.13
N SER A 528 0.39 -8.64 -15.33
CA SER A 528 0.73 -7.46 -16.13
C SER A 528 1.97 -7.67 -16.98
N ALA A 529 2.08 -6.88 -18.04
CA ALA A 529 3.28 -6.73 -18.86
C ALA A 529 3.52 -5.24 -19.11
N THR A 530 4.60 -4.70 -18.57
CA THR A 530 5.01 -3.30 -18.69
C THR A 530 6.31 -3.23 -19.46
N MET A 531 6.42 -2.28 -20.40
CA MET A 531 7.67 -1.90 -21.07
C MET A 531 7.90 -0.40 -20.90
N LEU A 532 9.10 -0.04 -20.50
CA LEU A 532 9.60 1.32 -20.43
C LEU A 532 10.72 1.49 -21.44
N ARG A 533 10.61 2.53 -22.28
CA ARG A 533 11.74 3.09 -23.00
C ARG A 533 12.32 4.18 -22.12
N LEU A 534 13.53 3.96 -21.63
CA LEU A 534 14.34 4.90 -20.87
C LEU A 534 15.29 5.63 -21.83
N ASP A 535 15.85 6.74 -21.38
CA ASP A 535 16.94 7.43 -22.08
C ASP A 535 18.21 6.56 -22.18
N SER A 536 18.35 5.58 -21.28
CA SER A 536 19.47 4.63 -21.25
C SER A 536 19.19 3.27 -21.91
N GLY A 537 17.98 2.99 -22.40
CA GLY A 537 17.65 1.71 -23.04
C GLY A 537 16.20 1.28 -22.86
N TYR A 538 15.95 -0.03 -22.94
CA TYR A 538 14.63 -0.64 -22.76
C TYR A 538 14.63 -1.54 -21.53
N ALA A 539 13.58 -1.45 -20.72
CA ALA A 539 13.36 -2.33 -19.58
C ALA A 539 11.89 -2.75 -19.51
N GLY A 540 11.67 -4.06 -19.42
CA GLY A 540 10.36 -4.68 -19.35
C GLY A 540 10.17 -5.49 -18.07
N PHE A 541 8.93 -5.58 -17.61
CA PHE A 541 8.54 -6.29 -16.41
C PHE A 541 7.19 -6.96 -16.58
N THR A 542 7.12 -8.27 -16.36
CA THR A 542 5.86 -9.01 -16.26
C THR A 542 5.62 -9.50 -14.85
N THR A 543 4.38 -9.44 -14.40
CA THR A 543 3.93 -9.97 -13.10
C THR A 543 2.97 -11.14 -13.33
N LEU A 544 3.15 -12.23 -12.59
CA LEU A 544 2.45 -13.49 -12.82
C LEU A 544 1.44 -13.80 -11.69
N PRO A 545 0.40 -14.62 -11.95
CA PRO A 545 -0.61 -14.98 -10.94
C PRO A 545 -0.07 -15.62 -9.66
N THR A 546 1.10 -16.25 -9.76
CA THR A 546 1.79 -16.94 -8.66
C THR A 546 2.54 -16.00 -7.73
N GLY A 547 2.62 -14.71 -8.06
CA GLY A 547 3.48 -13.74 -7.38
C GLY A 547 4.92 -13.71 -7.91
N ALA A 548 5.25 -14.56 -8.89
CA ALA A 548 6.50 -14.48 -9.62
C ALA A 548 6.55 -13.25 -10.53
N VAL A 549 7.76 -12.78 -10.83
CA VAL A 549 8.00 -11.66 -11.73
C VAL A 549 9.10 -12.00 -12.73
N VAL A 550 9.04 -11.40 -13.92
CA VAL A 550 10.14 -11.47 -14.89
C VAL A 550 10.51 -10.07 -15.32
N TYR A 551 11.78 -9.73 -15.16
CA TYR A 551 12.39 -8.50 -15.63
C TYR A 551 13.31 -8.81 -16.82
N ALA A 552 13.29 -7.96 -17.84
CA ALA A 552 14.24 -8.03 -18.94
C ALA A 552 14.70 -6.64 -19.34
N SER A 553 15.98 -6.51 -19.69
CA SER A 553 16.55 -5.21 -20.04
C SER A 553 17.55 -5.33 -21.18
N SER A 554 17.72 -4.24 -21.93
CA SER A 554 18.80 -4.09 -22.92
C SER A 554 20.16 -3.77 -22.28
N GLY A 555 20.22 -3.62 -20.95
CA GLY A 555 21.35 -3.10 -20.19
C GLY A 555 21.22 -1.59 -20.03
N THR A 556 20.41 -1.14 -19.06
CA THR A 556 20.10 0.28 -18.84
C THR A 556 21.12 1.00 -17.95
N GLY A 557 22.02 0.25 -17.29
CA GLY A 557 23.12 0.81 -16.51
C GLY A 557 24.05 -0.26 -15.94
N ALA A 558 25.13 0.19 -15.29
CA ALA A 558 26.05 -0.71 -14.59
C ALA A 558 25.44 -1.20 -13.27
N GLY A 559 25.55 -2.50 -12.99
CA GLY A 559 24.89 -3.11 -11.84
C GLY A 559 23.38 -3.26 -12.04
N GLU A 560 22.96 -3.79 -13.20
CA GLU A 560 21.56 -4.00 -13.53
C GLU A 560 20.88 -4.94 -12.52
N GLY A 561 19.62 -4.68 -12.17
CA GLY A 561 18.91 -5.49 -11.17
C GLY A 561 19.37 -5.15 -9.76
N ARG A 562 18.79 -4.14 -9.11
CA ARG A 562 19.17 -3.79 -7.73
C ARG A 562 18.00 -3.98 -6.76
N LEU A 563 18.24 -4.72 -5.68
CA LEU A 563 17.32 -4.90 -4.57
C LEU A 563 18.02 -4.50 -3.27
N GLU A 564 17.31 -3.84 -2.36
CA GLU A 564 17.83 -3.51 -1.03
C GLU A 564 16.98 -4.21 0.02
N VAL A 565 17.61 -4.81 1.04
CA VAL A 565 16.97 -5.63 2.06
C VAL A 565 17.00 -4.92 3.41
N HIS A 566 15.92 -4.94 4.19
CA HIS A 566 16.01 -4.52 5.59
C HIS A 566 16.85 -5.52 6.38
N ASN A 567 17.97 -5.09 6.98
CA ASN A 567 18.81 -5.96 7.81
C ASN A 567 19.04 -5.28 9.17
N LEU A 568 18.13 -5.52 10.10
CA LEU A 568 18.06 -4.87 11.42
C LEU A 568 18.00 -5.92 12.54
N THR A 569 18.34 -5.52 13.76
CA THR A 569 18.18 -6.30 14.98
C THR A 569 16.90 -5.89 15.71
N MET A 570 15.74 -6.24 15.14
CA MET A 570 14.39 -5.94 15.65
C MET A 570 13.59 -7.24 15.86
N PRO A 571 13.92 -8.05 16.88
CA PRO A 571 13.22 -9.30 17.14
C PRO A 571 11.74 -9.06 17.45
N GLY A 572 10.87 -9.89 16.86
CA GLY A 572 9.42 -9.72 16.87
C GLY A 572 8.86 -9.25 15.53
N VAL A 573 9.72 -8.80 14.61
CA VAL A 573 9.39 -8.57 13.21
C VAL A 573 10.11 -9.60 12.33
N ALA A 574 9.39 -10.16 11.36
CA ALA A 574 9.85 -11.32 10.61
C ALA A 574 11.16 -11.05 9.85
N GLY A 575 12.18 -11.89 10.12
CA GLY A 575 13.53 -11.84 9.55
C GLY A 575 14.39 -10.64 9.92
N LEU A 576 14.02 -9.87 10.95
CA LEU A 576 14.86 -8.82 11.53
C LEU A 576 15.52 -9.32 12.83
N ASP A 577 16.22 -10.45 12.75
CA ASP A 577 16.88 -11.10 13.88
C ASP A 577 18.35 -10.67 14.10
N GLY A 578 18.80 -9.65 13.35
CA GLY A 578 20.17 -9.15 13.37
C GLY A 578 21.08 -9.75 12.29
N SER A 579 20.56 -10.57 11.39
CA SER A 579 21.29 -10.99 10.18
C SER A 579 20.38 -11.43 9.04
N ARG A 580 20.96 -11.58 7.84
CA ARG A 580 20.32 -12.13 6.65
C ARG A 580 21.19 -13.25 6.07
N THR A 581 20.58 -14.33 5.62
CA THR A 581 21.24 -15.51 5.07
C THR A 581 20.92 -15.68 3.59
N TYR A 582 21.98 -15.88 2.80
CA TYR A 582 21.90 -16.02 1.36
C TYR A 582 22.46 -17.38 0.94
N ARG A 583 21.75 -18.12 0.09
CA ARG A 583 22.24 -19.37 -0.50
C ARG A 583 22.35 -19.24 -2.00
N PHE A 584 23.41 -19.79 -2.56
CA PHE A 584 23.78 -19.65 -3.96
C PHE A 584 24.58 -20.87 -4.42
N GLU A 585 25.00 -20.90 -5.69
CA GLU A 585 25.61 -22.09 -6.27
C GLU A 585 26.89 -22.51 -5.54
N GLU A 586 27.72 -21.53 -5.18
CA GLU A 586 29.01 -21.71 -4.54
C GLU A 586 28.93 -21.93 -3.02
N GLY A 587 27.78 -21.68 -2.38
CA GLY A 587 27.62 -21.92 -0.94
C GLY A 587 26.53 -21.08 -0.26
N GLU A 588 26.81 -20.69 0.97
CA GLU A 588 25.94 -19.87 1.82
C GLU A 588 26.77 -18.73 2.43
N ALA A 589 26.14 -17.57 2.61
CA ALA A 589 26.73 -16.42 3.30
C ALA A 589 25.71 -15.81 4.26
N THR A 590 26.17 -15.44 5.46
CA THR A 590 25.35 -14.72 6.45
C THR A 590 25.90 -13.30 6.62
N VAL A 591 25.05 -12.30 6.39
CA VAL A 591 25.36 -10.89 6.54
C VAL A 591 24.72 -10.36 7.81
N ARG A 592 25.55 -9.97 8.77
CA ARG A 592 25.06 -9.35 10.01
C ARG A 592 24.49 -7.96 9.74
N ALA A 593 23.43 -7.62 10.46
CA ALA A 593 22.88 -6.28 10.50
C ALA A 593 23.92 -5.28 10.99
N GLN A 594 23.90 -4.05 10.46
CA GLN A 594 24.89 -3.03 10.83
C GLN A 594 24.76 -2.65 12.32
N ASP A 595 23.53 -2.58 12.83
CA ASP A 595 23.20 -2.27 14.22
C ASP A 595 23.60 -3.36 15.23
N ALA A 596 23.93 -4.57 14.77
CA ALA A 596 24.38 -5.68 15.60
C ALA A 596 25.84 -5.53 16.07
N SER A 597 26.62 -4.62 15.49
CA SER A 597 28.03 -4.43 15.85
C SER A 597 28.26 -3.19 16.71
N ALA A 598 29.09 -3.33 17.77
CA ALA A 598 29.47 -2.20 18.62
C ALA A 598 30.32 -1.15 17.90
N GLU A 599 31.08 -1.54 16.86
CA GLU A 599 31.93 -0.67 16.05
C GLU A 599 31.11 0.24 15.09
N ALA A 600 29.94 -0.20 14.61
CA ALA A 600 29.10 0.59 13.70
C ALA A 600 28.28 1.70 14.40
N LYS A 601 28.22 1.73 15.73
CA LYS A 601 27.50 2.78 16.47
C LYS A 601 28.18 4.16 16.39
N ALA A 602 29.41 4.25 15.88
CA ALA A 602 30.20 5.48 15.81
C ALA A 602 30.64 5.90 14.39
N THR A 603 30.56 5.01 13.39
CA THR A 603 30.97 5.27 11.99
C THR A 603 30.01 4.60 11.01
N GLY A 604 29.97 5.02 9.74
CA GLY A 604 29.22 4.35 8.68
C GLY A 604 29.82 3.00 8.29
N ARG A 605 29.84 2.66 7.00
CA ARG A 605 30.43 1.40 6.51
C ARG A 605 31.96 1.37 6.77
N VAL A 606 32.52 0.20 7.10
CA VAL A 606 33.97 -0.02 7.19
C VAL A 606 34.37 -1.09 6.19
N ASP A 607 35.23 -0.73 5.23
CA ASP A 607 35.72 -1.67 4.22
C ASP A 607 37.18 -2.01 4.50
N ARG A 608 37.45 -3.28 4.84
CA ARG A 608 38.81 -3.83 4.97
C ARG A 608 39.15 -4.59 3.69
N LEU A 609 40.17 -4.14 2.97
CA LEU A 609 40.52 -4.63 1.65
C LEU A 609 41.94 -5.20 1.67
N THR A 610 42.06 -6.49 1.43
CA THR A 610 43.36 -7.18 1.36
C THR A 610 43.76 -7.46 -0.08
N PHE A 611 45.06 -7.45 -0.35
CA PHE A 611 45.65 -7.72 -1.67
C PHE A 611 47.07 -8.28 -1.52
N ASP A 612 47.63 -8.78 -2.62
CA ASP A 612 49.01 -9.27 -2.63
C ASP A 612 49.96 -8.17 -2.15
N ARG A 613 50.84 -8.52 -1.20
CA ARG A 613 51.79 -7.57 -0.61
C ARG A 613 52.59 -6.87 -1.72
N THR A 614 52.51 -5.56 -1.74
CA THR A 614 53.12 -4.72 -2.78
C THR A 614 53.87 -3.55 -2.15
N SER A 615 54.99 -3.16 -2.77
CA SER A 615 55.82 -2.05 -2.31
C SER A 615 55.43 -0.79 -3.08
N VAL A 616 54.84 0.18 -2.38
CA VAL A 616 54.31 1.43 -2.98
C VAL A 616 54.67 2.63 -2.13
N ARG A 617 54.87 3.80 -2.76
CA ARG A 617 55.04 5.07 -2.04
C ARG A 617 53.71 5.80 -1.90
N HIS A 618 52.87 5.76 -2.93
CA HIS A 618 51.58 6.42 -2.95
C HIS A 618 50.45 5.40 -3.02
N LEU A 619 49.40 5.65 -2.23
CA LEU A 619 48.14 4.91 -2.29
C LEU A 619 47.01 5.87 -2.68
N ARG A 620 46.02 5.39 -3.44
CA ARG A 620 44.84 6.16 -3.84
C ARG A 620 43.58 5.32 -3.76
N MET A 621 42.51 5.88 -3.19
CA MET A 621 41.15 5.44 -3.47
C MET A 621 40.66 6.23 -4.68
N LEU A 622 40.34 5.53 -5.76
CA LEU A 622 39.70 6.08 -6.95
C LEU A 622 38.24 5.63 -6.97
N GLY A 623 37.31 6.57 -6.89
CA GLY A 623 35.90 6.31 -7.03
C GLY A 623 35.55 5.68 -8.38
N VAL A 624 34.51 4.86 -8.39
CA VAL A 624 33.91 4.27 -9.61
C VAL A 624 32.39 4.44 -9.60
N ARG A 625 31.74 4.27 -8.45
CA ARG A 625 30.31 4.54 -8.24
C ARG A 625 30.13 5.29 -6.91
N PRO A 626 29.69 6.55 -6.91
CA PRO A 626 29.51 7.32 -5.69
C PRO A 626 28.25 6.88 -4.95
N ASP A 627 28.09 7.33 -3.71
CA ASP A 627 26.75 7.48 -3.17
C ASP A 627 26.03 8.59 -3.97
N PRO A 628 24.82 8.36 -4.51
CA PRO A 628 24.14 9.29 -5.41
C PRO A 628 23.78 10.62 -4.73
N THR A 629 23.63 10.65 -3.41
CA THR A 629 23.25 11.86 -2.67
C THR A 629 24.46 12.56 -2.07
N TYR A 630 25.40 11.78 -1.51
CA TYR A 630 26.49 12.33 -0.69
C TYR A 630 27.88 12.18 -1.30
N GLY A 631 28.03 11.46 -2.41
CA GLY A 631 29.32 11.27 -3.07
C GLY A 631 30.22 10.29 -2.31
N TYR A 632 31.42 10.75 -1.95
CA TYR A 632 32.38 9.99 -1.15
C TYR A 632 32.81 10.79 0.08
N SER A 633 32.78 10.17 1.26
CA SER A 633 33.32 10.77 2.48
C SER A 633 33.93 9.72 3.41
N LEU A 634 35.15 10.00 3.88
CA LEU A 634 35.96 9.10 4.70
C LEU A 634 36.35 9.76 6.02
N TYR A 635 36.00 9.10 7.13
CA TYR A 635 36.60 9.35 8.44
C TYR A 635 38.05 8.87 8.49
N ALA A 636 38.38 7.77 7.80
CA ALA A 636 39.76 7.26 7.76
C ALA A 636 40.12 6.55 6.46
N PHE A 637 41.36 6.75 6.01
CA PHE A 637 42.09 5.95 5.03
C PHE A 637 43.33 5.39 5.73
N GLU A 638 43.29 4.11 6.08
CA GLU A 638 44.36 3.43 6.82
C GLU A 638 45.08 2.45 5.89
N ALA A 639 46.40 2.34 6.00
CA ALA A 639 47.21 1.42 5.19
C ALA A 639 48.13 0.57 6.08
N ARG A 640 48.15 -0.75 5.89
CA ARG A 640 48.90 -1.68 6.75
C ARG A 640 49.68 -2.74 5.97
N ALA A 641 50.80 -3.17 6.55
CA ALA A 641 51.60 -4.28 6.04
C ALA A 641 50.98 -5.67 6.33
N ASP A 642 50.14 -5.73 7.37
CA ASP A 642 49.45 -6.89 7.93
C ASP A 642 48.23 -6.43 8.77
N ALA A 643 47.25 -7.32 9.01
CA ALA A 643 45.96 -6.97 9.61
C ALA A 643 46.05 -6.34 11.02
N ASP A 644 47.05 -6.72 11.81
CA ASP A 644 47.31 -6.19 13.15
C ASP A 644 48.41 -5.09 13.16
N GLY A 645 48.87 -4.68 11.97
CA GLY A 645 49.97 -3.73 11.80
C GLY A 645 49.60 -2.28 12.11
N THR A 646 50.63 -1.46 12.33
CA THR A 646 50.49 0.01 12.47
C THR A 646 49.95 0.62 11.18
N ASP A 647 49.05 1.59 11.30
CA ASP A 647 48.59 2.39 10.17
C ASP A 647 49.70 3.32 9.64
N LEU A 648 50.20 3.00 8.45
CA LEU A 648 51.28 3.68 7.76
C LEU A 648 50.84 4.96 7.05
N ALA A 649 49.52 5.16 6.86
CA ALA A 649 48.96 6.38 6.28
C ALA A 649 48.80 7.50 7.32
N ARG A 650 48.80 7.17 8.61
CA ARG A 650 48.56 8.15 9.69
C ARG A 650 49.57 9.29 9.68
N GLY A 651 49.06 10.52 9.68
CA GLY A 651 49.85 11.76 9.70
C GLY A 651 50.63 12.02 8.42
N LYS A 652 50.40 11.25 7.34
CA LYS A 652 51.07 11.42 6.05
C LYS A 652 50.41 12.51 5.21
N ALA A 653 51.11 12.96 4.16
CA ALA A 653 50.57 13.97 3.25
C ALA A 653 49.46 13.35 2.40
N ALA A 654 48.25 13.92 2.46
CA ALA A 654 47.10 13.50 1.67
C ALA A 654 46.63 14.61 0.71
N THR A 655 46.15 14.20 -0.46
CA THR A 655 45.55 15.07 -1.47
C THR A 655 44.27 14.43 -2.01
N ALA A 656 43.36 15.21 -2.58
CA ALA A 656 42.13 14.69 -3.16
C ALA A 656 41.76 15.45 -4.44
N SER A 657 40.85 14.87 -5.23
CA SER A 657 40.29 15.51 -6.43
C SER A 657 39.55 16.80 -6.10
N SER A 658 38.86 16.84 -4.96
CA SER A 658 38.15 18.00 -4.43
C SER A 658 37.86 17.81 -2.93
N ALA A 659 37.44 18.88 -2.27
CA ALA A 659 37.04 18.86 -0.86
C ALA A 659 35.89 19.85 -0.59
N GLU A 660 34.94 19.46 0.26
CA GLU A 660 34.03 20.41 0.89
C GLU A 660 34.81 21.32 1.86
N SER A 661 34.38 22.57 2.01
CA SER A 661 35.06 23.54 2.90
C SER A 661 35.16 22.99 4.33
N GLY A 662 36.39 22.92 4.87
CA GLY A 662 36.68 22.35 6.19
C GLY A 662 36.67 20.82 6.26
N ARG A 663 36.64 20.12 5.11
CA ARG A 663 36.62 18.65 4.99
C ARG A 663 37.72 18.15 4.04
N GLY A 664 38.95 18.64 4.23
CA GLY A 664 40.12 18.33 3.40
C GLY A 664 40.61 16.88 3.51
N ALA A 665 41.51 16.49 2.60
CA ALA A 665 42.02 15.12 2.50
C ALA A 665 42.84 14.69 3.73
N GLU A 666 43.51 15.65 4.36
CA GLU A 666 44.29 15.48 5.59
C GLU A 666 43.46 14.93 6.75
N LEU A 667 42.15 15.19 6.76
CA LEU A 667 41.24 14.72 7.82
C LEU A 667 40.90 13.22 7.70
N ALA A 668 41.25 12.56 6.59
CA ALA A 668 41.10 11.11 6.48
C ALA A 668 42.33 10.36 7.02
N VAL A 669 43.41 11.05 7.40
CA VAL A 669 44.66 10.44 7.86
C VAL A 669 45.15 11.01 9.19
N ASP A 670 44.34 11.83 9.87
CA ASP A 670 44.70 12.49 11.13
C ASP A 670 44.52 11.60 12.38
N GLY A 671 43.73 10.54 12.27
CA GLY A 671 43.43 9.60 13.35
C GLY A 671 42.28 10.04 14.28
N ASP A 672 41.53 11.08 13.93
CA ASP A 672 40.34 11.53 14.67
C ASP A 672 39.06 10.99 14.00
N ALA A 673 38.26 10.21 14.76
CA ALA A 673 37.02 9.62 14.24
C ALA A 673 35.88 10.64 14.05
N ALA A 674 36.06 11.90 14.47
CA ALA A 674 35.06 12.97 14.31
C ALA A 674 35.32 13.90 13.10
N THR A 675 36.53 13.86 12.53
CA THR A 675 36.91 14.62 11.33
C THR A 675 36.82 13.73 10.09
N ARG A 676 36.63 14.34 8.91
CA ARG A 676 36.47 13.56 7.67
C ARG A 676 36.83 14.34 6.44
N TRP A 677 37.35 13.64 5.44
CA TRP A 677 37.37 14.14 4.06
C TRP A 677 35.98 13.98 3.44
N ALA A 678 35.57 14.95 2.61
CA ALA A 678 34.37 14.84 1.80
C ALA A 678 34.59 15.51 0.45
N VAL A 679 34.10 14.88 -0.63
CA VAL A 679 34.07 15.55 -1.94
C VAL A 679 33.23 16.83 -1.89
N ALA A 680 33.59 17.82 -2.71
CA ALA A 680 32.82 19.05 -2.80
C ALA A 680 31.37 18.75 -3.23
N LYS A 681 30.39 19.49 -2.68
CA LYS A 681 28.95 19.28 -2.97
C LYS A 681 28.63 19.22 -4.46
N ALA A 682 29.22 20.11 -5.25
CA ALA A 682 29.02 20.18 -6.70
C ALA A 682 29.62 18.99 -7.47
N GLU A 683 30.52 18.21 -6.84
CA GLU A 683 31.19 17.06 -7.44
C GLU A 683 30.69 15.72 -6.87
N ARG A 684 29.69 15.70 -5.99
CA ARG A 684 29.13 14.44 -5.45
C ARG A 684 28.67 13.44 -6.53
N PRO A 685 28.10 13.86 -7.67
CA PRO A 685 27.74 12.93 -8.75
C PRO A 685 28.95 12.36 -9.50
N ARG A 686 30.14 12.91 -9.30
CA ARG A 686 31.35 12.55 -10.05
C ARG A 686 31.82 11.17 -9.62
N ALA A 687 31.82 10.24 -10.57
CA ALA A 687 32.24 8.85 -10.32
C ALA A 687 33.72 8.72 -9.95
N ASP A 688 34.60 9.48 -10.60
CA ASP A 688 36.06 9.38 -10.53
C ASP A 688 36.73 10.30 -9.48
N SER A 689 35.99 10.74 -8.46
CA SER A 689 36.61 11.43 -7.32
C SER A 689 37.62 10.54 -6.61
N TRP A 690 38.70 11.12 -6.09
CA TRP A 690 39.78 10.33 -5.48
C TRP A 690 40.40 11.01 -4.27
N LEU A 691 40.98 10.20 -3.38
CA LEU A 691 41.85 10.60 -2.28
C LEU A 691 43.15 9.79 -2.36
N ALA A 692 44.30 10.47 -2.29
CA ALA A 692 45.62 9.86 -2.37
C ALA A 692 46.51 10.26 -1.19
N VAL A 693 47.32 9.32 -0.71
CA VAL A 693 48.24 9.46 0.42
C VAL A 693 49.67 9.18 -0.05
N ASP A 694 50.62 10.09 0.21
CA ASP A 694 52.06 9.86 0.06
C ASP A 694 52.64 9.33 1.37
N LEU A 695 53.04 8.05 1.39
CA LEU A 695 53.61 7.39 2.55
C LEU A 695 55.02 7.90 2.91
N GLY A 696 55.62 8.74 2.06
CA GLY A 696 56.93 9.37 2.21
C GLY A 696 58.05 8.62 1.49
N ASP A 697 58.07 7.29 1.67
CA ASP A 697 58.98 6.35 1.02
C ASP A 697 58.20 5.10 0.58
N ALA A 698 58.81 4.23 -0.23
CA ALA A 698 58.22 2.93 -0.57
C ALA A 698 58.00 2.09 0.70
N GLN A 699 56.75 1.66 0.93
CA GLN A 699 56.34 0.81 2.03
C GLN A 699 55.67 -0.45 1.50
N ASP A 700 55.86 -1.57 2.19
CA ASP A 700 55.16 -2.80 1.87
C ASP A 700 53.76 -2.79 2.50
N ILE A 701 52.72 -2.87 1.66
CA ILE A 701 51.31 -2.80 2.05
C ILE A 701 50.61 -4.07 1.58
N ALA A 702 49.73 -4.62 2.41
CA ALA A 702 48.87 -5.76 2.07
C ALA A 702 47.39 -5.50 2.40
N GLU A 703 47.08 -4.41 3.12
CA GLU A 703 45.71 -4.06 3.48
C GLU A 703 45.49 -2.54 3.44
N VAL A 704 44.31 -2.14 2.96
CA VAL A 704 43.74 -0.80 3.16
C VAL A 704 42.41 -0.92 3.90
N THR A 705 42.22 -0.11 4.94
CA THR A 705 40.94 0.03 5.64
C THR A 705 40.36 1.41 5.37
N LEU A 706 39.12 1.46 4.85
CA LEU A 706 38.36 2.68 4.65
C LEU A 706 37.23 2.74 5.67
N ARG A 707 37.15 3.84 6.42
CA ARG A 707 36.04 4.13 7.34
C ARG A 707 35.18 5.22 6.75
N TRP A 708 33.99 4.87 6.28
CA TRP A 708 33.09 5.77 5.60
C TRP A 708 32.19 6.53 6.58
N GLU A 709 31.76 7.71 6.17
CA GLU A 709 30.55 8.34 6.71
C GLU A 709 29.29 7.71 6.07
N ALA A 710 28.13 8.35 6.14
CA ALA A 710 26.94 7.91 5.42
C ALA A 710 27.18 7.87 3.90
N ALA A 711 28.06 8.74 3.39
CA ALA A 711 28.52 8.79 2.01
C ALA A 711 29.52 7.69 1.62
N ALA A 712 29.14 6.43 1.74
CA ALA A 712 30.00 5.30 1.40
C ALA A 712 30.03 5.04 -0.12
N GLY A 713 31.23 4.98 -0.71
CA GLY A 713 31.39 4.71 -2.14
C GLY A 713 30.79 3.36 -2.54
N ARG A 714 29.86 3.32 -3.49
CA ARG A 714 29.22 2.08 -3.95
C ARG A 714 30.14 1.22 -4.83
N GLY A 715 31.21 1.81 -5.36
CA GLY A 715 32.28 1.12 -6.04
C GLY A 715 33.51 2.01 -6.14
N TYR A 716 34.69 1.45 -5.95
CA TYR A 716 35.96 2.19 -5.99
C TYR A 716 37.13 1.22 -6.16
N ARG A 717 38.32 1.74 -6.46
CA ARG A 717 39.56 0.97 -6.54
C ARG A 717 40.60 1.53 -5.60
N ILE A 718 41.38 0.65 -5.00
CA ILE A 718 42.64 1.01 -4.35
C ILE A 718 43.75 0.84 -5.36
N GLN A 719 44.55 1.87 -5.52
CA GLN A 719 45.65 1.92 -6.47
C GLN A 719 46.96 2.25 -5.76
N GLY A 720 48.04 1.66 -6.26
CA GLY A 720 49.40 1.90 -5.81
C GLY A 720 50.22 2.63 -6.87
N SER A 721 51.16 3.46 -6.43
CA SER A 721 52.10 4.16 -7.32
C SER A 721 53.46 4.37 -6.66
N ALA A 722 54.52 4.36 -7.48
CA ALA A 722 55.87 4.70 -7.05
C ALA A 722 56.16 6.22 -7.10
N ASP A 723 55.41 6.98 -7.92
CA ASP A 723 55.70 8.39 -8.25
C ASP A 723 54.49 9.33 -8.13
N GLY A 724 53.32 8.79 -7.81
CA GLY A 724 52.05 9.52 -7.66
C GLY A 724 51.40 9.92 -8.99
N LYS A 725 51.95 9.47 -10.13
CA LYS A 725 51.46 9.80 -11.48
C LYS A 725 50.97 8.56 -12.22
N ASP A 726 51.77 7.49 -12.20
CA ASP A 726 51.43 6.22 -12.83
C ASP A 726 50.86 5.27 -11.78
N TRP A 727 49.60 4.87 -11.95
CA TRP A 727 48.84 4.12 -10.95
C TRP A 727 48.52 2.71 -11.43
N THR A 728 48.65 1.73 -10.54
CA THR A 728 48.28 0.33 -10.77
C THR A 728 47.14 -0.05 -9.83
N ASP A 729 46.09 -0.68 -10.35
CA ASP A 729 44.98 -1.22 -9.55
C ASP A 729 45.48 -2.37 -8.66
N LEU A 730 45.26 -2.26 -7.35
CA LEU A 730 45.62 -3.28 -6.35
C LEU A 730 44.41 -4.13 -5.97
N VAL A 731 43.26 -3.49 -5.73
CA VAL A 731 42.00 -4.17 -5.37
C VAL A 731 40.81 -3.27 -5.70
N THR A 732 39.66 -3.87 -6.01
CA THR A 732 38.37 -3.15 -6.17
C THR A 732 37.51 -3.38 -4.93
N GLY A 733 36.84 -2.33 -4.45
CA GLY A 733 35.94 -2.38 -3.31
C GLY A 733 34.54 -1.83 -3.62
N PRO A 734 33.56 -2.08 -2.74
CA PRO A 734 33.67 -2.98 -1.57
C PRO A 734 33.77 -4.46 -1.98
N THR A 735 34.25 -5.32 -1.07
CA THR A 735 34.23 -6.77 -1.31
C THR A 735 32.81 -7.30 -1.06
N PRO A 736 32.19 -8.07 -1.99
CA PRO A 736 30.86 -8.60 -1.77
C PRO A 736 30.86 -9.65 -0.65
N SER A 737 29.78 -9.68 0.12
CA SER A 737 29.51 -10.72 1.11
C SER A 737 29.15 -12.06 0.46
N ALA A 738 28.60 -12.04 -0.76
CA ALA A 738 28.34 -13.23 -1.56
C ALA A 738 28.50 -12.91 -3.05
N ARG A 739 28.98 -13.88 -3.84
CA ARG A 739 29.04 -13.78 -5.30
C ARG A 739 28.59 -15.11 -5.91
N SER A 740 27.53 -15.07 -6.71
CA SER A 740 26.94 -16.22 -7.39
C SER A 740 27.22 -16.14 -8.89
N ARG A 741 27.99 -17.09 -9.42
CA ARG A 741 28.18 -17.30 -10.87
C ARG A 741 27.25 -18.38 -11.42
N GLY A 742 26.56 -19.11 -10.55
CA GLY A 742 25.53 -20.08 -10.96
C GLY A 742 24.20 -19.46 -11.37
N GLY A 743 24.07 -18.13 -11.31
CA GLY A 743 22.89 -17.41 -11.80
C GLY A 743 21.63 -17.57 -10.94
N TRP A 744 21.78 -17.88 -9.64
CA TRP A 744 20.65 -17.89 -8.71
C TRP A 744 21.03 -17.47 -7.30
N LEU A 745 20.04 -17.00 -6.54
CA LEU A 745 20.15 -16.61 -5.13
C LEU A 745 18.85 -16.91 -4.39
N ASP A 746 18.96 -17.61 -3.27
CA ASP A 746 17.96 -17.72 -2.20
C ASP A 746 18.23 -16.63 -1.15
N ILE A 747 17.20 -15.87 -0.79
CA ILE A 747 17.23 -14.76 0.17
C ILE A 747 16.37 -15.19 1.37
N ASP A 748 17.01 -15.62 2.45
CA ASP A 748 16.38 -16.11 3.69
C ASP A 748 15.37 -17.26 3.55
N GLY A 749 15.24 -17.91 2.39
CA GLY A 749 14.10 -18.78 2.11
C GLY A 749 12.78 -18.02 1.93
N ARG A 750 12.82 -16.68 1.79
CA ARG A 750 11.66 -15.78 1.65
C ARG A 750 11.50 -15.24 0.24
N ALA A 751 12.59 -15.20 -0.54
CA ALA A 751 12.56 -14.79 -1.94
C ALA A 751 13.68 -15.50 -2.71
N GLY A 752 13.42 -15.77 -3.98
CA GLY A 752 14.41 -16.38 -4.88
C GLY A 752 14.54 -15.60 -6.18
N VAL A 753 15.75 -15.54 -6.72
CA VAL A 753 16.01 -14.95 -8.05
C VAL A 753 16.85 -15.88 -8.90
N VAL A 754 16.57 -15.87 -10.20
CA VAL A 754 17.38 -16.52 -11.24
C VAL A 754 17.74 -15.49 -12.30
N VAL A 755 19.01 -15.42 -12.68
CA VAL A 755 19.57 -14.42 -13.60
C VAL A 755 20.16 -15.13 -14.81
N ARG A 756 19.85 -14.61 -16.01
CA ARG A 756 20.23 -15.18 -17.31
C ARG A 756 20.57 -14.11 -18.33
N GLY A 757 21.24 -14.52 -19.41
CA GLY A 757 21.56 -13.67 -20.56
C GLY A 757 22.80 -12.78 -20.37
N THR A 758 23.47 -12.93 -19.23
CA THR A 758 24.62 -12.14 -18.77
C THR A 758 25.67 -13.09 -18.19
N GLU A 759 26.94 -12.73 -18.34
CA GLU A 759 28.06 -13.39 -17.64
C GLU A 759 28.43 -12.64 -16.35
N GLN A 760 27.79 -11.50 -16.07
CA GLN A 760 27.97 -10.80 -14.80
C GLN A 760 27.47 -11.67 -13.65
N PRO A 761 28.23 -11.75 -12.56
CA PRO A 761 27.78 -12.45 -11.37
C PRO A 761 26.65 -11.69 -10.67
N LEU A 762 25.79 -12.43 -9.98
CA LEU A 762 24.95 -11.87 -8.93
C LEU A 762 25.84 -11.64 -7.69
N ALA A 763 25.67 -10.52 -7.00
CA ALA A 763 26.48 -10.17 -5.83
C ALA A 763 25.65 -9.53 -4.70
N VAL A 764 26.06 -9.80 -3.46
CA VAL A 764 25.48 -9.21 -2.24
C VAL A 764 26.54 -8.33 -1.58
N TYR A 765 26.18 -7.09 -1.29
CA TYR A 765 27.00 -6.07 -0.63
C TYR A 765 26.26 -5.54 0.59
N GLY A 766 26.48 -6.15 1.76
CA GLY A 766 25.75 -5.78 2.97
C GLY A 766 24.24 -6.00 2.80
N ASP A 767 23.48 -4.92 2.76
CA ASP A 767 22.02 -4.90 2.57
C ASP A 767 21.60 -4.70 1.10
N THR A 768 22.53 -4.64 0.16
CA THR A 768 22.24 -4.45 -1.27
C THR A 768 22.55 -5.71 -2.07
N ILE A 769 21.63 -6.12 -2.94
CA ILE A 769 21.80 -7.20 -3.91
C ILE A 769 21.87 -6.58 -5.31
N VAL A 770 22.89 -6.94 -6.07
CA VAL A 770 23.07 -6.57 -7.47
C VAL A 770 22.98 -7.85 -8.30
N LEU A 771 21.97 -7.95 -9.16
CA LEU A 771 21.60 -9.17 -9.85
C LEU A 771 22.48 -9.42 -11.08
N ALA A 772 22.99 -8.38 -11.72
CA ALA A 772 24.05 -8.44 -12.73
C ALA A 772 25.14 -7.39 -12.41
N ASP A 773 26.11 -7.78 -11.59
CA ASP A 773 27.17 -6.89 -11.06
C ASP A 773 28.32 -6.69 -12.06
N GLY A 774 28.18 -5.67 -12.91
CA GLY A 774 29.20 -5.27 -13.87
C GLY A 774 28.77 -4.14 -14.80
N ALA A 775 29.33 -4.11 -16.01
CA ALA A 775 28.94 -3.15 -17.05
C ALA A 775 27.49 -3.42 -17.53
N ALA A 776 26.88 -2.41 -18.14
CA ALA A 776 25.55 -2.53 -18.72
C ALA A 776 25.54 -3.60 -19.82
N GLU A 777 24.72 -4.64 -19.65
CA GLU A 777 24.49 -5.67 -20.66
C GLU A 777 23.07 -6.22 -20.58
N PRO A 778 22.55 -6.81 -21.67
CA PRO A 778 21.21 -7.38 -21.66
C PRO A 778 21.06 -8.50 -20.62
N VAL A 779 19.93 -8.52 -19.93
CA VAL A 779 19.66 -9.50 -18.86
C VAL A 779 18.20 -9.93 -18.86
N VAL A 780 17.95 -11.14 -18.36
CA VAL A 780 16.63 -11.65 -17.98
C VAL A 780 16.71 -12.13 -16.54
N ILE A 781 15.79 -11.68 -15.70
CA ILE A 781 15.74 -11.98 -14.27
C ILE A 781 14.35 -12.51 -13.94
N GLU A 782 14.29 -13.69 -13.32
CA GLU A 782 13.07 -14.32 -12.82
C GLU A 782 13.07 -14.23 -11.29
N GLY A 783 12.04 -13.63 -10.69
CA GLY A 783 11.83 -13.56 -9.25
C GLY A 783 10.72 -14.52 -8.80
N PHE A 784 10.97 -15.26 -7.73
CA PHE A 784 10.08 -16.30 -7.19
C PHE A 784 9.75 -16.01 -5.72
N ALA A 785 8.45 -15.95 -5.39
CA ALA A 785 8.00 -15.58 -4.04
C ALA A 785 8.09 -16.72 -3.01
N ASP A 786 8.08 -17.97 -3.46
CA ASP A 786 8.19 -19.15 -2.59
C ASP A 786 8.99 -20.25 -3.32
N ALA A 787 10.31 -20.14 -3.25
CA ALA A 787 11.20 -21.10 -3.90
C ALA A 787 12.38 -21.48 -2.99
N SER A 788 12.49 -22.77 -2.69
CA SER A 788 13.66 -23.31 -2.01
C SER A 788 14.93 -23.17 -2.84
N ALA A 789 16.10 -23.11 -2.19
CA ALA A 789 17.40 -23.15 -2.87
C ALA A 789 17.54 -24.32 -3.88
N THR A 790 16.94 -25.48 -3.58
CA THR A 790 16.94 -26.63 -4.51
C THR A 790 16.10 -26.34 -5.76
N ALA A 791 14.93 -25.73 -5.59
CA ALA A 791 14.07 -25.33 -6.70
C ALA A 791 14.74 -24.25 -7.56
N LEU A 792 15.39 -23.26 -6.94
CA LEU A 792 16.11 -22.19 -7.64
C LEU A 792 17.30 -22.72 -8.45
N ARG A 793 18.11 -23.61 -7.86
CA ARG A 793 19.18 -24.29 -8.59
C ARG A 793 18.64 -25.09 -9.78
N ALA A 794 17.53 -25.80 -9.60
CA ALA A 794 16.89 -26.54 -10.69
C ALA A 794 16.36 -25.60 -11.79
N ALA A 795 15.72 -24.49 -11.39
CA ALA A 795 15.26 -23.46 -12.30
C ALA A 795 16.44 -22.88 -13.10
N ALA A 796 17.51 -22.44 -12.45
CA ALA A 796 18.71 -21.90 -13.11
C ALA A 796 19.32 -22.84 -14.17
N ARG A 797 19.26 -24.16 -13.94
CA ARG A 797 19.77 -25.18 -14.88
C ARG A 797 18.78 -25.56 -15.98
N LYS A 798 17.49 -25.19 -15.85
CA LYS A 798 16.48 -25.44 -16.88
C LYS A 798 16.82 -24.63 -18.13
N ALA A 799 16.69 -25.27 -19.29
CA ALA A 799 16.84 -24.58 -20.57
C ALA A 799 15.76 -23.50 -20.70
N ALA A 800 16.19 -22.26 -20.97
CA ALA A 800 15.30 -21.11 -21.10
C ALA A 800 14.82 -20.95 -22.55
N PRO A 801 13.68 -20.26 -22.78
CA PRO A 801 13.27 -19.88 -24.12
C PRO A 801 14.30 -18.98 -24.81
N VAL A 802 14.52 -19.17 -26.11
CA VAL A 802 15.49 -18.41 -26.91
C VAL A 802 14.84 -17.92 -28.19
N ALA A 803 14.86 -16.61 -28.43
CA ALA A 803 14.41 -16.00 -29.68
C ALA A 803 15.54 -15.98 -30.73
N GLU A 804 15.18 -16.10 -32.01
CA GLU A 804 16.14 -15.95 -33.11
C GLU A 804 16.66 -14.51 -33.24
N GLN A 805 15.85 -13.52 -32.86
CA GLN A 805 16.20 -12.11 -32.83
C GLN A 805 16.72 -11.73 -31.44
N ALA A 806 17.93 -11.18 -31.36
CA ALA A 806 18.63 -10.93 -30.10
C ALA A 806 17.97 -9.84 -29.24
N GLU A 807 17.25 -8.91 -29.87
CA GLU A 807 16.47 -7.85 -29.24
C GLU A 807 15.19 -8.36 -28.55
N VAL A 808 14.74 -9.58 -28.88
CA VAL A 808 13.61 -10.22 -28.21
C VAL A 808 14.12 -11.11 -27.08
N ARG A 809 13.63 -10.87 -25.86
CA ARG A 809 13.89 -11.71 -24.69
C ARG A 809 12.63 -12.47 -24.30
N ALA A 810 12.83 -13.68 -23.81
CA ALA A 810 11.75 -14.56 -23.40
C ALA A 810 12.10 -15.33 -22.13
N ALA A 811 11.10 -15.63 -21.30
CA ALA A 811 11.21 -16.48 -20.12
C ALA A 811 9.95 -17.35 -19.98
N LEU A 812 10.12 -18.59 -19.52
CA LEU A 812 9.02 -19.49 -19.18
C LEU A 812 9.04 -19.76 -17.68
N THR A 813 8.29 -18.94 -16.95
CA THR A 813 8.26 -18.89 -15.48
C THR A 813 6.85 -19.26 -15.03
N ASP A 814 6.72 -20.20 -14.10
CA ASP A 814 5.43 -20.70 -13.59
C ASP A 814 4.39 -20.96 -14.71
N ASP A 815 4.85 -21.68 -15.74
CA ASP A 815 4.10 -22.06 -16.94
C ASP A 815 3.63 -20.90 -17.84
N HIS A 816 3.96 -19.65 -17.52
CA HIS A 816 3.66 -18.47 -18.34
C HIS A 816 4.87 -18.06 -19.18
N LEU A 817 4.61 -17.72 -20.45
CA LEU A 817 5.64 -17.24 -21.38
C LEU A 817 5.64 -15.71 -21.40
N SER A 818 6.68 -15.10 -20.83
CA SER A 818 6.93 -13.67 -20.88
C SER A 818 7.78 -13.33 -22.11
N LEU A 819 7.36 -12.33 -22.88
CA LEU A 819 8.04 -11.88 -24.10
C LEU A 819 8.30 -10.37 -24.04
N PHE A 820 9.49 -9.95 -24.43
CA PHE A 820 9.93 -8.55 -24.39
C PHE A 820 10.62 -8.16 -25.70
N ASN A 821 10.10 -7.15 -26.40
CA ASN A 821 10.81 -6.52 -27.50
C ASN A 821 11.56 -5.29 -26.98
N LEU A 822 12.88 -5.41 -26.85
CA LEU A 822 13.76 -4.39 -26.28
C LEU A 822 14.33 -3.44 -27.34
N SER A 823 13.54 -3.13 -28.37
CA SER A 823 13.96 -2.30 -29.50
C SER A 823 12.89 -1.30 -29.94
N GLY A 824 13.30 -0.36 -30.80
CA GLY A 824 12.43 0.62 -31.45
C GLY A 824 11.68 0.09 -32.67
N ASP A 825 11.92 -1.16 -33.07
CA ASP A 825 11.36 -1.76 -34.28
C ASP A 825 10.36 -2.86 -33.94
N GLN A 826 9.41 -3.13 -34.84
CA GLN A 826 8.54 -4.30 -34.71
C GLN A 826 9.36 -5.59 -34.92
N ALA A 827 9.12 -6.60 -34.08
CA ALA A 827 9.80 -7.88 -34.14
C ALA A 827 8.85 -8.99 -34.60
N ALA A 828 9.27 -9.76 -35.60
CA ALA A 828 8.63 -11.00 -36.02
C ALA A 828 9.70 -12.11 -35.99
N THR A 829 9.61 -12.99 -34.99
CA THR A 829 10.69 -13.92 -34.66
C THR A 829 10.17 -15.25 -34.16
N ARG A 830 10.96 -16.30 -34.35
CA ARG A 830 10.69 -17.61 -33.76
C ARG A 830 11.36 -17.72 -32.40
N ILE A 831 10.65 -18.35 -31.47
CA ILE A 831 11.12 -18.57 -30.11
C ILE A 831 11.11 -20.08 -29.86
N GLU A 832 12.28 -20.66 -29.65
CA GLU A 832 12.38 -22.02 -29.14
C GLU A 832 11.98 -22.00 -27.67
N VAL A 833 10.97 -22.80 -27.31
CA VAL A 833 10.45 -22.94 -25.95
C VAL A 833 10.74 -24.38 -25.50
N PRO A 834 11.83 -24.62 -24.77
CA PRO A 834 12.21 -25.95 -24.29
C PRO A 834 11.20 -26.52 -23.29
N GLN A 835 10.75 -27.75 -23.55
CA GLN A 835 9.78 -28.47 -22.74
C GLN A 835 10.14 -29.97 -22.77
N PRO A 836 11.10 -30.43 -21.94
CA PRO A 836 11.67 -31.79 -22.00
C PRO A 836 10.68 -32.91 -21.57
N GLY A 837 9.44 -32.55 -21.22
CA GLY A 837 8.39 -33.48 -20.84
C GLY A 837 7.64 -34.08 -22.04
N ARG A 838 6.77 -35.04 -21.75
CA ARG A 838 5.83 -35.60 -22.75
C ARG A 838 4.52 -34.81 -22.86
N GLU A 839 4.38 -33.81 -22.01
CA GLU A 839 3.28 -32.87 -21.99
C GLU A 839 3.83 -31.51 -22.43
N LEU A 840 3.21 -30.91 -23.44
CA LEU A 840 3.61 -29.63 -24.01
C LEU A 840 2.56 -28.58 -23.70
N LEU A 841 2.96 -27.52 -23.00
CA LEU A 841 2.19 -26.30 -22.87
C LEU A 841 2.15 -25.57 -24.22
N VAL A 842 0.96 -25.11 -24.59
CA VAL A 842 0.74 -24.31 -25.78
C VAL A 842 0.01 -23.02 -25.43
N PHE A 843 0.46 -21.94 -26.02
CA PHE A 843 0.07 -20.55 -25.76
C PHE A 843 -0.79 -20.03 -26.90
N GLU A 844 -1.53 -18.96 -26.63
CA GLU A 844 -2.30 -18.24 -27.66
C GLU A 844 -1.39 -17.84 -28.83
N GLY A 845 -1.78 -18.15 -30.06
CA GLY A 845 -0.95 -17.93 -31.25
C GLY A 845 -0.51 -19.21 -31.96
N GLU A 846 0.52 -19.11 -32.80
CA GLU A 846 1.03 -20.21 -33.62
C GLU A 846 2.31 -20.80 -33.05
N GLN A 847 2.37 -22.13 -33.00
CA GLN A 847 3.55 -22.86 -32.60
C GLN A 847 3.66 -24.24 -33.26
N THR A 848 4.88 -24.74 -33.38
CA THR A 848 5.19 -26.04 -33.97
C THR A 848 5.92 -26.91 -32.95
N VAL A 849 5.49 -28.16 -32.78
CA VAL A 849 6.21 -29.13 -31.94
C VAL A 849 7.59 -29.40 -32.55
N SER A 850 8.63 -29.24 -31.73
CA SER A 850 10.02 -29.55 -32.07
C SER A 850 10.49 -30.80 -31.29
N GLY A 851 11.75 -31.20 -31.46
CA GLY A 851 12.30 -32.35 -30.73
C GLY A 851 12.45 -32.11 -29.22
N GLU A 852 12.61 -30.85 -28.81
CA GLU A 852 12.95 -30.44 -27.45
C GLU A 852 11.82 -29.62 -26.78
N GLY A 853 10.69 -29.43 -27.46
CA GLY A 853 9.55 -28.64 -26.97
C GLY A 853 8.71 -28.07 -28.11
N THR A 854 8.62 -26.74 -28.20
CA THR A 854 7.86 -26.06 -29.26
C THR A 854 8.59 -24.82 -29.78
N THR A 855 8.50 -24.55 -31.07
CA THR A 855 8.87 -23.27 -31.67
C THR A 855 7.63 -22.38 -31.75
N TYR A 856 7.61 -21.24 -31.06
CA TYR A 856 6.52 -20.26 -31.03
C TYR A 856 6.78 -19.10 -32.00
N GLU A 857 5.77 -18.70 -32.78
CA GLU A 857 5.85 -17.60 -33.75
C GLU A 857 5.41 -16.28 -33.09
N ALA A 858 6.36 -15.45 -32.68
CA ALA A 858 6.10 -14.19 -32.00
C ALA A 858 6.00 -13.02 -32.99
N ARG A 859 5.03 -12.13 -32.76
CA ARG A 859 4.93 -10.80 -33.39
C ARG A 859 4.72 -9.75 -32.30
N LEU A 860 5.68 -8.86 -32.12
CA LEU A 860 5.69 -7.87 -31.05
C LEU A 860 5.85 -6.47 -31.65
N GLU A 861 5.03 -5.54 -31.18
CA GLU A 861 5.21 -4.12 -31.48
C GLU A 861 6.53 -3.60 -30.91
N ALA A 862 7.03 -2.49 -31.47
CA ALA A 862 8.21 -1.80 -30.96
C ALA A 862 8.05 -1.44 -29.48
N GLY A 863 9.01 -1.84 -28.64
CA GLY A 863 8.99 -1.58 -27.20
C GLY A 863 7.74 -2.16 -26.52
N ALA A 864 7.37 -3.40 -26.82
CA ALA A 864 6.22 -4.08 -26.21
C ALA A 864 6.64 -5.24 -25.29
N ALA A 865 5.82 -5.49 -24.28
CA ALA A 865 5.89 -6.68 -23.43
C ALA A 865 4.56 -7.44 -23.51
N VAL A 866 4.62 -8.78 -23.47
CA VAL A 866 3.44 -9.66 -23.48
C VAL A 866 3.65 -10.79 -22.46
N LEU A 867 2.58 -11.19 -21.80
CA LEU A 867 2.53 -12.33 -20.88
C LEU A 867 1.48 -13.31 -21.42
N LEU A 868 1.91 -14.52 -21.76
CA LEU A 868 1.06 -15.53 -22.37
C LEU A 868 0.79 -16.66 -21.37
N PRO A 869 -0.47 -16.88 -20.95
CA PRO A 869 -0.82 -18.03 -20.14
C PRO A 869 -0.83 -19.32 -20.97
N PRO A 870 -0.57 -20.49 -20.37
CA PRO A 870 -0.77 -21.76 -21.06
C PRO A 870 -2.27 -21.96 -21.28
N ARG A 871 -2.72 -22.01 -22.54
CA ARG A 871 -4.13 -22.24 -22.86
C ARG A 871 -4.48 -23.73 -22.83
N PHE A 872 -3.56 -24.56 -23.32
CA PHE A 872 -3.71 -26.00 -23.32
C PHE A 872 -2.42 -26.73 -22.99
N LYS A 873 -2.58 -27.95 -22.49
CA LYS A 873 -1.54 -28.96 -22.37
C LYS A 873 -1.81 -30.07 -23.39
N LEU A 874 -0.81 -30.38 -24.21
CA LEU A 874 -0.88 -31.39 -25.25
C LEU A 874 -0.07 -32.62 -24.88
N SER A 875 -0.64 -33.80 -25.01
CA SER A 875 0.06 -35.07 -24.79
C SER A 875 -0.41 -36.15 -25.77
N SER A 876 0.38 -37.21 -25.98
CA SER A 876 -0.11 -38.37 -26.71
C SER A 876 -1.01 -39.24 -25.82
N PRO A 877 -2.19 -39.69 -26.29
CA PRO A 877 -3.00 -40.67 -25.56
C PRO A 877 -2.26 -41.98 -25.26
N SER A 878 -1.26 -42.34 -26.08
CA SER A 878 -0.43 -43.54 -25.87
C SER A 878 0.72 -43.32 -24.88
N GLY A 879 0.94 -42.09 -24.41
CA GLY A 879 2.09 -41.71 -23.60
C GLY A 879 3.41 -41.61 -24.37
N ALA A 880 3.40 -41.70 -25.71
CA ALA A 880 4.56 -41.39 -26.55
C ALA A 880 4.80 -39.87 -26.66
N ALA A 881 5.97 -39.46 -27.14
CA ALA A 881 6.21 -38.07 -27.53
C ALA A 881 5.31 -37.68 -28.73
N LEU A 882 4.87 -36.42 -28.77
CA LEU A 882 4.19 -35.87 -29.94
C LEU A 882 5.21 -35.69 -31.09
N PRO A 883 4.83 -35.94 -32.35
CA PRO A 883 5.78 -35.86 -33.45
C PRO A 883 6.18 -34.41 -33.76
N ALA A 884 7.47 -34.21 -34.02
CA ALA A 884 7.97 -32.95 -34.54
C ALA A 884 7.26 -32.58 -35.85
N GLY A 885 6.95 -31.29 -36.03
CA GLY A 885 6.18 -30.79 -37.17
C GLY A 885 4.64 -30.84 -36.99
N LEU A 886 4.13 -31.27 -35.83
CA LEU A 886 2.75 -30.98 -35.44
C LEU A 886 2.61 -29.47 -35.22
N ARG A 887 1.76 -28.81 -36.01
CA ARG A 887 1.46 -27.38 -35.89
C ARG A 887 0.22 -27.18 -35.04
N VAL A 888 0.27 -26.20 -34.15
CA VAL A 888 -0.77 -25.82 -33.22
C VAL A 888 -1.03 -24.32 -33.39
N ARG A 889 -2.26 -23.94 -33.70
CA ARG A 889 -2.72 -22.54 -33.62
C ARG A 889 -3.79 -22.47 -32.55
N VAL A 890 -3.46 -21.90 -31.39
CA VAL A 890 -4.41 -21.65 -30.31
C VAL A 890 -5.17 -20.38 -30.64
N GLU A 891 -6.50 -20.47 -30.74
CA GLU A 891 -7.36 -19.32 -31.03
C GLU A 891 -7.81 -18.62 -29.75
N ASP A 892 -8.18 -19.40 -28.74
CA ASP A 892 -8.64 -18.93 -27.42
C ASP A 892 -8.47 -20.06 -26.37
N GLY A 893 -8.92 -19.83 -25.13
CA GLY A 893 -8.86 -20.80 -24.03
C GLY A 893 -9.71 -22.06 -24.20
N ALA A 894 -10.57 -22.16 -25.21
CA ALA A 894 -11.45 -23.29 -25.49
C ALA A 894 -11.23 -23.95 -26.87
N ARG A 895 -10.56 -23.26 -27.80
CA ARG A 895 -10.40 -23.70 -29.18
C ARG A 895 -8.97 -23.57 -29.71
N LEU A 896 -8.55 -24.59 -30.46
CA LEU A 896 -7.29 -24.59 -31.20
C LEU A 896 -7.42 -25.36 -32.53
N ARG A 897 -6.48 -25.11 -33.44
CA ARG A 897 -6.35 -25.80 -34.73
C ARG A 897 -5.06 -26.60 -34.77
N LEU A 898 -5.15 -27.83 -35.27
CA LEU A 898 -4.04 -28.76 -35.39
C LEU A 898 -3.81 -29.14 -36.85
N SER A 899 -2.56 -29.15 -37.29
CA SER A 899 -2.18 -29.57 -38.64
C SER A 899 -0.74 -30.11 -38.69
N GLY A 900 -0.26 -30.51 -39.87
CA GLY A 900 1.10 -31.02 -40.03
C GLY A 900 1.22 -32.51 -39.75
N ALA A 901 2.10 -32.91 -38.84
CA ALA A 901 2.40 -34.33 -38.58
C ALA A 901 1.16 -35.13 -38.13
N SER A 902 0.97 -36.33 -38.71
CA SER A 902 -0.16 -37.19 -38.36
C SER A 902 0.02 -37.79 -36.97
N CYS A 903 -0.97 -37.61 -36.08
CA CYS A 903 -0.94 -38.18 -34.74
C CYS A 903 -2.32 -38.21 -34.09
N ARG A 904 -2.41 -38.87 -32.93
CA ARG A 904 -3.49 -38.62 -31.96
C ARG A 904 -2.94 -37.76 -30.84
N VAL A 905 -3.68 -36.74 -30.46
CA VAL A 905 -3.28 -35.82 -29.39
C VAL A 905 -4.44 -35.67 -28.40
N ARG A 906 -4.11 -35.76 -27.12
CA ARG A 906 -4.97 -35.33 -26.01
C ARG A 906 -4.71 -33.85 -25.80
N VAL A 907 -5.79 -33.07 -25.84
CA VAL A 907 -5.81 -31.65 -25.52
C VAL A 907 -6.47 -31.52 -24.15
N GLU A 908 -5.79 -30.89 -23.21
CA GLU A 908 -6.30 -30.61 -21.88
C GLU A 908 -6.24 -29.09 -21.62
N GLY A 909 -7.29 -28.51 -21.03
CA GLY A 909 -7.34 -27.10 -20.67
C GLY A 909 -8.47 -26.86 -19.68
N GLN A 910 -8.21 -26.04 -18.65
CA GLN A 910 -9.21 -25.67 -17.62
C GLN A 910 -9.83 -26.90 -16.91
N GLY A 911 -9.07 -27.98 -16.72
CA GLY A 911 -9.57 -29.23 -16.12
C GLY A 911 -10.41 -30.11 -17.05
N HIS A 912 -10.63 -29.70 -18.30
CA HIS A 912 -11.35 -30.45 -19.32
C HIS A 912 -10.38 -31.06 -20.33
N SER A 913 -10.75 -32.17 -20.97
CA SER A 913 -9.92 -32.77 -22.01
C SER A 913 -10.71 -33.40 -23.15
N THR A 914 -10.07 -33.48 -24.32
CA THR A 914 -10.58 -34.16 -25.51
C THR A 914 -9.44 -34.78 -26.30
N VAL A 915 -9.74 -35.75 -27.18
CA VAL A 915 -8.74 -36.40 -28.04
C VAL A 915 -9.06 -36.13 -29.49
N ALA A 916 -8.09 -35.59 -30.23
CA ALA A 916 -8.19 -35.32 -31.65
C ALA A 916 -7.25 -36.23 -32.47
N SER A 917 -7.62 -36.48 -33.73
CA SER A 917 -6.77 -37.18 -34.70
C SER A 917 -6.37 -36.21 -35.80
N VAL A 918 -5.08 -35.92 -35.92
CA VAL A 918 -4.50 -35.04 -36.94
C VAL A 918 -4.05 -35.90 -38.11
N ARG A 919 -4.41 -35.49 -39.33
CA ARG A 919 -3.99 -36.16 -40.58
C ARG A 919 -3.17 -35.21 -41.40
N ALA A 920 -2.07 -35.70 -41.98
CA ALA A 920 -1.19 -34.92 -42.83
C ALA A 920 -1.96 -34.24 -43.97
N GLY A 921 -1.64 -32.97 -44.23
CA GLY A 921 -2.29 -32.16 -45.26
C GLY A 921 -3.69 -31.64 -44.91
N ARG A 922 -4.21 -31.89 -43.69
CA ARG A 922 -5.51 -31.40 -43.23
C ARG A 922 -5.38 -30.63 -41.92
N GLU A 923 -6.11 -29.53 -41.82
CA GLU A 923 -6.33 -28.82 -40.56
C GLU A 923 -7.53 -29.43 -39.80
N THR A 924 -7.37 -29.59 -38.49
CA THR A 924 -8.38 -30.13 -37.57
C THR A 924 -8.65 -29.10 -36.48
N THR A 925 -9.85 -28.52 -36.47
CA THR A 925 -10.31 -27.68 -35.36
C THR A 925 -10.71 -28.56 -34.19
N VAL A 926 -10.23 -28.21 -33.00
CA VAL A 926 -10.54 -28.88 -31.74
C VAL A 926 -11.16 -27.85 -30.80
N THR A 927 -12.29 -28.22 -30.21
CA THR A 927 -12.92 -27.47 -29.12
C THR A 927 -12.97 -28.37 -27.90
N VAL A 928 -12.47 -27.86 -26.76
CA VAL A 928 -12.49 -28.58 -25.49
C VAL A 928 -13.84 -28.34 -24.82
N PRO A 929 -14.72 -29.35 -24.70
CA PRO A 929 -16.04 -29.15 -24.12
C PRO A 929 -15.93 -28.73 -22.64
N GLY A 930 -16.63 -27.65 -22.27
CA GLY A 930 -16.63 -27.10 -20.90
C GLY A 930 -15.59 -26.01 -20.64
N ALA A 931 -14.58 -25.85 -21.50
CA ALA A 931 -13.59 -24.78 -21.38
C ALA A 931 -14.17 -23.41 -21.80
N VAL A 932 -13.71 -22.35 -21.13
CA VAL A 932 -14.10 -20.95 -21.39
C VAL A 932 -13.17 -20.31 -22.43
N ALA A 933 -13.74 -19.57 -23.38
CA ALA A 933 -12.99 -18.93 -24.48
C ALA A 933 -12.38 -17.59 -24.06
N TYR A 934 -11.36 -17.63 -23.19
CA TYR A 934 -10.56 -16.45 -22.86
C TYR A 934 -9.56 -16.10 -23.99
N PRO A 935 -9.21 -14.82 -24.20
CA PRO A 935 -9.79 -13.65 -23.52
C PRO A 935 -11.17 -13.28 -24.09
N HIS A 936 -12.03 -12.66 -23.27
CA HIS A 936 -13.31 -12.13 -23.72
C HIS A 936 -13.16 -10.78 -24.43
N ASP A 937 -13.94 -10.58 -25.50
CA ASP A 937 -14.03 -9.32 -26.27
C ASP A 937 -14.95 -8.28 -25.61
N ASP A 938 -15.36 -8.51 -24.36
CA ASP A 938 -16.25 -7.61 -23.61
C ASP A 938 -15.43 -6.57 -22.86
N LEU A 939 -15.57 -5.30 -23.27
CA LEU A 939 -14.86 -4.16 -22.71
C LEU A 939 -15.38 -3.74 -21.34
N ALA A 940 -16.64 -4.08 -21.00
CA ALA A 940 -17.27 -3.71 -19.73
C ALA A 940 -16.85 -4.64 -18.58
N LEU A 941 -16.40 -5.85 -18.90
CA LEU A 941 -16.10 -6.91 -17.94
C LEU A 941 -14.97 -6.50 -16.97
N GLY A 942 -15.24 -6.58 -15.68
CA GLY A 942 -14.33 -6.24 -14.58
C GLY A 942 -14.03 -4.73 -14.46
N ARG A 943 -14.84 -3.85 -15.04
CA ARG A 943 -14.61 -2.41 -15.02
C ARG A 943 -15.20 -1.72 -13.79
N ASN A 944 -14.68 -0.52 -13.50
CA ASN A 944 -15.28 0.37 -12.52
C ASN A 944 -16.67 0.79 -12.98
N VAL A 945 -17.60 0.85 -12.03
CA VAL A 945 -18.99 1.20 -12.29
C VAL A 945 -19.55 2.20 -11.29
N PHE A 946 -20.52 2.98 -11.73
CA PHE A 946 -21.24 3.96 -10.90
C PHE A 946 -22.76 3.68 -10.94
N PRO A 947 -23.52 4.07 -9.89
CA PRO A 947 -23.07 4.75 -8.67
C PRO A 947 -22.20 3.86 -7.78
N THR A 948 -21.25 4.48 -7.09
CA THR A 948 -20.47 3.86 -6.00
C THR A 948 -21.29 3.89 -4.71
N SER A 949 -20.85 3.18 -3.67
CA SER A 949 -21.42 3.34 -2.33
C SER A 949 -21.26 4.79 -1.82
N PRO A 950 -22.27 5.35 -1.13
CA PRO A 950 -23.56 4.73 -0.81
C PRO A 950 -24.48 4.63 -2.04
N LEU A 951 -25.21 3.52 -2.14
CA LEU A 951 -26.11 3.26 -3.27
C LEU A 951 -27.51 3.88 -3.07
N PRO A 952 -28.22 4.24 -4.17
CA PRO A 952 -29.60 4.69 -4.12
C PRO A 952 -30.55 3.63 -3.53
N ASP A 953 -31.63 4.09 -2.89
CA ASP A 953 -32.63 3.21 -2.27
C ASP A 953 -33.19 2.18 -3.27
N GLY A 954 -33.14 0.90 -2.87
CA GLY A 954 -33.62 -0.21 -3.68
C GLY A 954 -32.66 -0.66 -4.78
N MET A 955 -31.54 0.03 -5.00
CA MET A 955 -30.47 -0.45 -5.89
C MET A 955 -29.64 -1.55 -5.20
N SER A 956 -29.00 -2.44 -5.95
CA SER A 956 -27.91 -3.30 -5.46
C SER A 956 -26.59 -2.89 -6.13
N ASP A 957 -25.48 -3.49 -5.74
CA ASP A 957 -24.17 -3.17 -6.34
C ASP A 957 -24.20 -3.29 -7.88
N PRO A 958 -23.92 -2.20 -8.63
CA PRO A 958 -23.82 -2.23 -10.09
C PRO A 958 -22.73 -3.15 -10.63
N ALA A 959 -21.70 -3.47 -9.84
CA ALA A 959 -20.59 -4.32 -10.29
C ALA A 959 -21.07 -5.74 -10.66
N ALA A 960 -22.19 -6.18 -10.08
CA ALA A 960 -22.85 -7.45 -10.41
C ALA A 960 -23.36 -7.56 -11.85
N ALA A 961 -23.34 -6.48 -12.64
CA ALA A 961 -23.66 -6.52 -14.07
C ALA A 961 -22.41 -6.70 -14.95
N VAL A 962 -21.20 -6.59 -14.39
CA VAL A 962 -19.93 -6.61 -15.12
C VAL A 962 -18.89 -7.52 -14.48
N ASP A 963 -19.26 -8.35 -13.50
CA ASP A 963 -18.35 -9.26 -12.78
C ASP A 963 -18.13 -10.61 -13.48
N GLY A 964 -18.92 -10.91 -14.52
CA GLY A 964 -18.87 -12.15 -15.27
C GLY A 964 -19.46 -13.36 -14.54
N ASP A 965 -20.10 -13.19 -13.38
CA ASP A 965 -20.73 -14.27 -12.63
C ASP A 965 -22.22 -14.40 -13.00
N PRO A 966 -22.66 -15.50 -13.64
CA PRO A 966 -24.06 -15.69 -13.98
C PRO A 966 -24.99 -15.90 -12.76
N ALA A 967 -24.45 -16.02 -11.54
CA ALA A 967 -25.23 -16.13 -10.31
C ALA A 967 -25.54 -14.76 -9.67
N THR A 968 -24.84 -13.71 -10.05
CA THR A 968 -25.06 -12.35 -9.57
C THR A 968 -25.94 -11.58 -10.56
N ALA A 969 -26.55 -10.48 -10.09
CA ALA A 969 -27.31 -9.58 -10.94
C ALA A 969 -27.52 -8.23 -10.26
N TRP A 970 -27.33 -7.14 -11.00
CA TRP A 970 -27.65 -5.79 -10.56
C TRP A 970 -29.17 -5.56 -10.53
N ARG A 971 -29.68 -5.10 -9.39
CA ARG A 971 -31.04 -4.58 -9.22
C ARG A 971 -31.00 -3.06 -9.39
N PRO A 972 -31.60 -2.49 -10.45
CA PRO A 972 -31.47 -1.06 -10.75
C PRO A 972 -32.11 -0.13 -9.73
N GLY A 973 -33.18 -0.56 -9.05
CA GLY A 973 -34.04 0.37 -8.30
C GLY A 973 -34.87 1.25 -9.23
N ARG A 974 -35.52 2.28 -8.67
CA ARG A 974 -36.34 3.22 -9.44
C ARG A 974 -35.44 4.17 -10.23
N ASP A 975 -35.70 4.29 -11.53
CA ASP A 975 -34.94 5.14 -12.46
C ASP A 975 -33.42 4.82 -12.43
N GLY A 976 -33.09 3.55 -12.21
CA GLY A 976 -31.73 3.09 -11.97
C GLY A 976 -30.80 3.36 -13.15
N ARG A 977 -29.62 3.90 -12.86
CA ARG A 977 -28.58 4.21 -13.85
C ARG A 977 -27.29 3.50 -13.46
N LEU A 978 -26.74 2.73 -14.40
CA LEU A 978 -25.44 2.09 -14.31
C LEU A 978 -24.49 2.79 -15.28
N VAL A 979 -23.32 3.23 -14.83
CA VAL A 979 -22.25 3.74 -15.70
C VAL A 979 -21.08 2.79 -15.62
N VAL A 980 -20.44 2.50 -16.75
CA VAL A 980 -19.20 1.71 -16.83
C VAL A 980 -18.07 2.60 -17.36
N ASP A 981 -16.97 2.71 -16.61
CA ASP A 981 -15.72 3.31 -17.12
C ASP A 981 -14.88 2.24 -17.83
N LEU A 982 -14.78 2.32 -19.16
CA LEU A 982 -13.98 1.41 -19.98
C LEU A 982 -12.46 1.61 -19.79
N GLY A 983 -12.05 2.62 -19.01
CA GLY A 983 -10.67 2.98 -18.66
C GLY A 983 -9.97 3.85 -19.71
N ALA A 984 -10.48 3.89 -20.93
CA ALA A 984 -10.05 4.80 -21.99
C ALA A 984 -11.11 4.88 -23.09
N GLU A 985 -10.99 5.87 -23.98
CA GLU A 985 -11.89 5.96 -25.13
C GLU A 985 -11.75 4.72 -26.03
N ARG A 986 -12.88 4.10 -26.37
CA ARG A 986 -12.99 2.91 -27.22
C ARG A 986 -14.05 3.14 -28.29
N GLN A 987 -13.85 2.53 -29.46
CA GLN A 987 -14.91 2.41 -30.45
C GLN A 987 -15.90 1.35 -29.96
N ILE A 988 -17.19 1.67 -30.05
CA ILE A 988 -18.29 0.80 -29.63
C ILE A 988 -19.10 0.45 -30.86
N ARG A 989 -19.36 -0.85 -31.01
CA ARG A 989 -20.18 -1.45 -32.07
C ARG A 989 -21.50 -1.97 -31.51
N THR A 990 -21.46 -2.57 -30.32
CA THR A 990 -22.65 -3.19 -29.74
C THR A 990 -22.68 -3.03 -28.22
N VAL A 991 -23.87 -2.76 -27.69
CA VAL A 991 -24.17 -2.81 -26.26
C VAL A 991 -25.28 -3.83 -26.04
N GLU A 992 -25.06 -4.80 -25.15
CA GLU A 992 -26.00 -5.88 -24.85
C GLU A 992 -26.30 -5.93 -23.35
N GLY A 993 -27.58 -5.96 -22.99
CA GLY A 993 -28.05 -6.19 -21.63
C GLY A 993 -28.80 -7.51 -21.52
N GLU A 994 -28.31 -8.42 -20.68
CA GLU A 994 -28.94 -9.69 -20.36
C GLU A 994 -29.62 -9.64 -18.98
N TRP A 995 -30.91 -9.97 -18.94
CA TRP A 995 -31.75 -9.85 -17.76
C TRP A 995 -32.18 -11.20 -17.20
N THR A 996 -32.55 -11.25 -15.93
CA THR A 996 -33.08 -12.46 -15.26
C THR A 996 -34.42 -12.93 -15.81
N THR A 997 -35.24 -12.03 -16.39
CA THR A 997 -36.58 -12.36 -16.90
C THR A 997 -36.77 -11.90 -18.35
N ALA A 998 -37.74 -12.50 -19.05
CA ALA A 998 -38.11 -12.08 -20.40
C ALA A 998 -38.84 -10.71 -20.44
N GLY A 999 -39.31 -10.22 -19.29
CA GLY A 999 -39.91 -8.90 -19.10
C GLY A 999 -38.87 -7.82 -18.84
N ALA A 1000 -37.74 -7.86 -19.56
CA ALA A 1000 -36.67 -6.87 -19.40
C ALA A 1000 -37.21 -5.44 -19.60
N PRO A 1001 -36.90 -4.49 -18.69
CA PRO A 1001 -37.43 -3.14 -18.71
C PRO A 1001 -36.90 -2.34 -19.91
N ALA A 1002 -37.56 -1.24 -20.23
CA ALA A 1002 -37.04 -0.29 -21.20
C ALA A 1002 -35.76 0.35 -20.65
N ALA A 1003 -34.71 0.36 -21.48
CA ALA A 1003 -33.43 0.94 -21.10
C ALA A 1003 -32.82 1.73 -22.25
N THR A 1004 -32.24 2.88 -21.91
CA THR A 1004 -31.54 3.80 -22.81
C THR A 1004 -30.04 3.72 -22.56
N VAL A 1005 -29.25 3.72 -23.63
CA VAL A 1005 -27.79 3.73 -23.58
C VAL A 1005 -27.31 5.15 -23.85
N GLU A 1006 -26.32 5.61 -23.09
CA GLU A 1006 -25.70 6.92 -23.27
C GLU A 1006 -24.18 6.77 -23.34
N PHE A 1007 -23.52 7.58 -24.17
CA PHE A 1007 -22.06 7.60 -24.32
C PHE A 1007 -21.48 8.91 -23.80
N SER A 1008 -20.34 8.82 -23.13
CA SER A 1008 -19.55 9.97 -22.70
C SER A 1008 -18.04 9.71 -22.83
N LYS A 1009 -17.27 10.79 -23.01
CA LYS A 1009 -15.81 10.76 -23.05
C LYS A 1009 -15.16 11.15 -21.72
N ASP A 1010 -15.84 12.00 -20.95
CA ASP A 1010 -15.37 12.58 -19.69
C ASP A 1010 -16.14 12.08 -18.47
N GLY A 1011 -17.25 11.37 -18.68
CA GLY A 1011 -18.10 10.84 -17.61
C GLY A 1011 -19.03 11.89 -16.99
N ILE A 1012 -19.05 13.10 -17.54
CA ILE A 1012 -19.86 14.24 -17.10
C ILE A 1012 -20.93 14.52 -18.16
N ASP A 1013 -20.52 14.72 -19.41
CA ASP A 1013 -21.40 15.06 -20.52
C ASP A 1013 -21.79 13.80 -21.30
N TYR A 1014 -23.07 13.41 -21.20
CA TYR A 1014 -23.61 12.21 -21.87
C TYR A 1014 -24.46 12.56 -23.09
N ARG A 1015 -24.33 11.74 -24.13
CA ARG A 1015 -25.14 11.80 -25.34
C ARG A 1015 -25.95 10.51 -25.48
N ASP A 1016 -27.21 10.64 -25.85
CA ASP A 1016 -28.08 9.49 -26.13
C ASP A 1016 -27.50 8.67 -27.31
N ALA A 1017 -27.28 7.37 -27.09
CA ALA A 1017 -26.79 6.43 -28.09
C ALA A 1017 -27.93 5.56 -28.66
N GLY A 1018 -29.10 5.54 -28.03
CA GLY A 1018 -30.27 4.76 -28.44
C GLY A 1018 -30.83 3.87 -27.33
N ARG A 1019 -31.89 3.13 -27.65
CA ARG A 1019 -32.57 2.20 -26.72
C ARG A 1019 -32.19 0.76 -27.01
N LEU A 1020 -32.02 -0.03 -25.94
CA LEU A 1020 -31.90 -1.48 -26.08
C LEU A 1020 -33.22 -2.06 -26.62
N SER A 1021 -33.13 -2.89 -27.66
CA SER A 1021 -34.30 -3.51 -28.32
C SER A 1021 -34.13 -5.02 -28.46
N GLY A 1022 -35.19 -5.76 -28.79
CA GLY A 1022 -35.13 -7.22 -28.96
C GLY A 1022 -36.37 -7.94 -28.42
N ARG A 1023 -36.28 -9.26 -28.19
CA ARG A 1023 -37.30 -10.08 -27.49
C ARG A 1023 -36.62 -11.01 -26.50
N GLY A 1024 -37.27 -11.29 -25.37
CA GLY A 1024 -36.75 -12.19 -24.35
C GLY A 1024 -35.83 -11.50 -23.34
N ARG A 1025 -34.88 -12.26 -22.81
CA ARG A 1025 -33.96 -11.85 -21.73
C ARG A 1025 -32.84 -10.94 -22.19
N THR A 1026 -32.43 -11.03 -23.44
CA THR A 1026 -31.33 -10.24 -24.01
C THR A 1026 -31.90 -9.10 -24.84
N ARG A 1027 -31.38 -7.89 -24.61
CA ARG A 1027 -31.68 -6.70 -25.39
C ARG A 1027 -30.39 -6.11 -25.92
N THR A 1028 -30.38 -5.66 -27.16
CA THR A 1028 -29.18 -5.20 -27.85
C THR A 1028 -29.42 -3.85 -28.50
N LEU A 1029 -28.36 -3.07 -28.58
CA LEU A 1029 -28.23 -1.87 -29.38
C LEU A 1029 -26.99 -2.01 -30.26
N ASP A 1030 -27.20 -1.98 -31.57
CA ASP A 1030 -26.11 -1.72 -32.52
C ASP A 1030 -25.83 -0.22 -32.48
N ALA A 1031 -24.62 0.16 -32.09
CA ALA A 1031 -24.22 1.54 -31.90
C ALA A 1031 -22.99 1.83 -32.77
N THR A 1032 -22.88 3.07 -33.24
CA THR A 1032 -21.67 3.56 -33.91
C THR A 1032 -21.21 4.82 -33.19
N GLY A 1033 -20.15 4.71 -32.41
CA GLY A 1033 -19.60 5.84 -31.67
C GLY A 1033 -18.35 5.46 -30.87
N SER A 1034 -17.73 6.46 -30.26
CA SER A 1034 -16.66 6.24 -29.29
C SER A 1034 -17.03 6.80 -27.93
N ALA A 1035 -16.70 6.04 -26.89
CA ALA A 1035 -16.92 6.44 -25.51
C ALA A 1035 -15.82 5.88 -24.62
N ARG A 1036 -15.55 6.58 -23.52
CA ARG A 1036 -14.86 6.02 -22.36
C ARG A 1036 -15.88 5.52 -21.34
N TYR A 1037 -16.99 6.24 -21.17
CA TYR A 1037 -18.06 5.92 -20.25
C TYR A 1037 -19.31 5.51 -21.01
N VAL A 1038 -19.88 4.36 -20.63
CA VAL A 1038 -21.14 3.85 -21.19
C VAL A 1038 -22.16 3.76 -20.07
N ALA A 1039 -23.26 4.50 -20.19
CA ALA A 1039 -24.34 4.46 -19.22
C ALA A 1039 -25.53 3.66 -19.75
N LEU A 1040 -26.16 2.89 -18.88
CA LEU A 1040 -27.44 2.23 -19.07
C LEU A 1040 -28.43 2.81 -18.07
N ARG A 1041 -29.44 3.53 -18.56
CA ARG A 1041 -30.54 4.06 -17.74
C ARG A 1041 -31.79 3.20 -17.93
N VAL A 1042 -32.36 2.72 -16.83
CA VAL A 1042 -33.61 1.98 -16.79
C VAL A 1042 -34.75 2.94 -16.50
N ASP A 1043 -35.79 2.94 -17.32
CA ASP A 1043 -36.89 3.89 -17.18
C ASP A 1043 -37.93 3.38 -16.16
N GLY A 1044 -38.29 4.22 -15.17
CA GLY A 1044 -39.35 3.92 -14.20
C GLY A 1044 -38.93 2.95 -13.11
N THR A 1045 -39.91 2.28 -12.49
CA THR A 1045 -39.65 1.24 -11.47
C THR A 1045 -39.71 -0.13 -12.13
N PRO A 1046 -38.57 -0.86 -12.25
CA PRO A 1046 -38.57 -2.20 -12.81
C PRO A 1046 -39.38 -3.16 -11.94
N ASP A 1047 -39.95 -4.19 -12.56
CA ASP A 1047 -40.49 -5.33 -11.80
C ASP A 1047 -39.40 -5.88 -10.87
N SER A 1048 -39.76 -6.23 -9.63
CA SER A 1048 -38.79 -6.67 -8.60
C SER A 1048 -37.96 -7.90 -8.99
N GLY A 1049 -38.45 -8.69 -9.96
CA GLY A 1049 -37.76 -9.83 -10.54
C GLY A 1049 -36.79 -9.50 -11.68
N ALA A 1050 -36.86 -8.32 -12.30
CA ALA A 1050 -36.05 -7.91 -13.44
C ALA A 1050 -34.72 -7.28 -12.99
N LYS A 1051 -33.67 -8.10 -12.98
CA LYS A 1051 -32.30 -7.71 -12.63
C LYS A 1051 -31.39 -7.90 -13.84
N LEU A 1052 -30.39 -7.03 -14.00
CA LEU A 1052 -29.42 -7.11 -15.08
C LEU A 1052 -28.29 -8.04 -14.65
N MET A 1053 -28.16 -9.17 -15.33
CA MET A 1053 -27.11 -10.16 -15.06
C MET A 1053 -25.80 -9.79 -15.75
N ARG A 1054 -25.88 -9.18 -16.93
CA ARG A 1054 -24.71 -8.84 -17.72
C ARG A 1054 -24.95 -7.61 -18.58
N LEU A 1055 -24.04 -6.66 -18.52
CA LEU A 1055 -23.90 -5.57 -19.48
C LEU A 1055 -22.61 -5.80 -20.26
N SER A 1056 -22.73 -6.08 -21.55
CA SER A 1056 -21.60 -6.29 -22.44
C SER A 1056 -21.42 -5.13 -23.42
N VAL A 1057 -20.17 -4.70 -23.62
CA VAL A 1057 -19.79 -3.63 -24.56
C VAL A 1057 -18.70 -4.16 -25.49
N ARG A 1058 -18.88 -4.06 -26.81
CA ARG A 1058 -17.90 -4.51 -27.83
C ARG A 1058 -17.72 -3.50 -28.94
#